data_AF-A0A7L4MV49-F1
#
_entry.id   AF-A0A7L4MV49-F1
#
_cell.length_a   1.000
_cell.length_b   1.000
_cell.length_c   1.000
_cell.angle_alpha   90.00
_cell.angle_beta   90.00
_cell.angle_gamma   90.00
#
_symmetry.space_group_name_H-M   'P 1'
#
loop_
_entity.id
_entity.type
_entity.pdbx_description
1 polymer ?
#
loop_
_entity_poly.entity_id
_entity_poly.type
_entity_poly.pdbx_seq_one_letter_code
_entity_poly.pdbx_strand_id
1 'polypeptide(L)'
;MENILAGLCGTSPEDPLPVWVHGNVGHCFNQLTLNVIPHVILAVVSACFLGIPRSGSEVPCRPGWGCRIAASFILAALFLADTITATISQQELGPVYLEVLANGTAILTWLTHGLTLLMLFRSIHSSTKGPVVLAVLALLPLPSFIITLVWYYQSGTAWSPGHSAASSRFAILCLQLACLLVYVIGCLFPAAPRQDFLSINRSWQEEQLISEPGIPVPDQQRVAEDGESWLSRFFYVWMNPLMKRGYQWKLNQPQDVYVLPRQLQAARVCDRFYSCWQKKTAWHQAEDDTTSLSPVLAGTDGSGNIQDSSHSAQEATRLFSVLHAAFGLHFYSLGLLKLASNMLGFSGPLLLNLLVNFMESRQEPLSHGVLYALGLFAGSFLGAVLRNQFMYEVNKVGLMVRAAVISAIYRKALCVGSASLTRFTVGEVVNFMSTDTSRLVNFCLSLHELWSLPFQFAITLYLLYQQVGVAFLGGLALALLLVPINKVIANRIMMSNQEMLKHKDSRVKLMTEFLCGIRVIKFYAWEKHFSTRINACRAEELQKLRAIKYLDALCVYLWAALPVVVSIVIFITYVLLGHQLTATKVFTALALVGMLILPLNSFPWVLNGILEAKVSLDRIQRFLELVDQDLEAYYALDSPSDTPTAIEMRGAAFSWAPVEKESTMQPLSTSSMQLHIENLSVRKGMLLGVVGKVGSGKSSLLAAITGELIKQGGQVYVCDLEQGFGLATQEPWIQFTTVRENILFGRKYDARLYEEVVEACALSDDLNILPAGDQTEVGENGVTLSGGQKARLALARAVYQEKEIYLLDDPLAAVDADVANHLMQKCILGMLKDKTRILCTHRTEFLKKADALLLIDSGKIVKTGTPAEILPLVEAFPKFKHMEKRQKDKGLYLASLRDQEESIETEAEESTQNKHLIHKEEEKKEGAVAFQVYKAYWLAVGSCLSLSILFSLLLMQASRNISDWWLSHWISSISQKANTSVMVCSSSLPSPELLLFSTVGLVSPIKALDTTPVPSNNSLDVNFYLIVYGSIAGANSLFTILRAFLFAYGTIHAATVIHSRLLQRVLK
;
A
#
# COMPACT_ATOMS: atom_id res chain seq x y z
N MET A 1 -3.84 1.40 49.19
CA MET A 1 -3.93 0.08 48.51
C MET A 1 -3.73 -1.04 49.52
N GLU A 2 -2.70 -0.95 50.36
CA GLU A 2 -2.39 -1.93 51.42
C GLU A 2 -3.55 -2.16 52.40
N ASN A 3 -4.22 -1.11 52.89
CA ASN A 3 -5.40 -1.25 53.75
C ASN A 3 -6.60 -1.97 53.07
N ILE A 4 -6.71 -1.84 51.75
CA ILE A 4 -7.77 -2.50 50.96
C ILE A 4 -7.46 -3.98 50.80
N LEU A 5 -6.20 -4.32 50.47
CA LEU A 5 -5.76 -5.72 50.40
C LEU A 5 -5.85 -6.39 51.78
N ALA A 6 -5.39 -5.72 52.83
CA ALA A 6 -5.46 -6.19 54.21
C ALA A 6 -6.92 -6.46 54.64
N GLY A 7 -7.85 -5.55 54.29
CA GLY A 7 -9.28 -5.75 54.52
C GLY A 7 -9.91 -6.87 53.68
N LEU A 8 -9.42 -7.11 52.46
CA LEU A 8 -9.90 -8.18 51.58
C LEU A 8 -9.38 -9.57 52.01
N CYS A 9 -8.12 -9.63 52.46
CA CYS A 9 -7.42 -10.84 52.89
C CYS A 9 -7.61 -11.19 54.37
N GLY A 10 -8.11 -10.25 55.19
CA GLY A 10 -8.15 -10.41 56.65
C GLY A 10 -6.76 -10.41 57.30
N THR A 11 -5.78 -9.74 56.69
CA THR A 11 -4.36 -9.71 57.10
C THR A 11 -3.97 -8.35 57.68
N SER A 12 -2.79 -8.24 58.30
CA SER A 12 -2.29 -6.94 58.80
C SER A 12 -1.82 -6.05 57.63
N PRO A 13 -1.89 -4.71 57.77
CA PRO A 13 -1.41 -3.77 56.75
C PRO A 13 0.12 -3.82 56.54
N GLU A 14 0.87 -4.42 57.48
CA GLU A 14 2.33 -4.60 57.39
C GLU A 14 2.73 -5.78 56.48
N ASP A 15 1.88 -6.81 56.35
CA ASP A 15 2.05 -7.91 55.39
C ASP A 15 0.68 -8.23 54.74
N PRO A 16 0.26 -7.41 53.77
CA PRO A 16 -1.09 -7.51 53.21
C PRO A 16 -1.31 -8.78 52.38
N LEU A 17 -0.25 -9.47 51.93
CA LEU A 17 -0.34 -10.65 51.07
C LEU A 17 0.71 -11.73 51.45
N PRO A 18 0.54 -12.43 52.59
CA PRO A 18 1.49 -13.43 53.04
C PRO A 18 1.51 -14.62 52.06
N VAL A 19 2.67 -14.86 51.45
CA VAL A 19 2.87 -15.97 50.50
C VAL A 19 2.86 -17.33 51.23
N TRP A 20 3.40 -17.38 52.45
CA TRP A 20 3.50 -18.59 53.27
C TRP A 20 2.87 -18.38 54.64
N VAL A 21 1.97 -19.29 55.02
CA VAL A 21 1.29 -19.28 56.32
C VAL A 21 1.36 -20.70 56.90
N HIS A 22 2.07 -20.87 58.03
CA HIS A 22 2.27 -22.16 58.71
C HIS A 22 2.83 -23.29 57.81
N GLY A 23 3.75 -22.98 56.89
CA GLY A 23 4.37 -23.96 56.00
C GLY A 23 3.55 -24.33 54.76
N ASN A 24 2.35 -23.76 54.61
CA ASN A 24 1.49 -23.90 53.43
C ASN A 24 1.38 -22.57 52.68
N VAL A 25 0.97 -22.61 51.40
CA VAL A 25 0.70 -21.41 50.61
C VAL A 25 -0.47 -20.64 51.25
N GLY A 26 -0.29 -19.33 51.46
CA GLY A 26 -1.32 -18.49 52.07
C GLY A 26 -2.63 -18.52 51.27
N HIS A 27 -3.77 -18.66 51.95
CA HIS A 27 -5.09 -18.74 51.29
C HIS A 27 -5.38 -17.52 50.42
N CYS A 28 -5.03 -16.31 50.89
CA CYS A 28 -5.24 -15.10 50.11
C CYS A 28 -4.35 -15.02 48.88
N PHE A 29 -3.08 -15.42 49.00
CA PHE A 29 -2.17 -15.53 47.86
C PHE A 29 -2.71 -16.52 46.82
N ASN A 30 -3.11 -17.72 47.24
CA ASN A 30 -3.66 -18.73 46.34
C ASN A 30 -4.89 -18.22 45.56
N GLN A 31 -5.84 -17.55 46.24
CA GLN A 31 -7.05 -17.04 45.59
C GLN A 31 -6.77 -15.84 44.67
N LEU A 32 -5.98 -14.84 45.08
CA LEU A 32 -5.71 -13.66 44.26
C LEU A 32 -4.74 -13.94 43.10
N THR A 33 -3.63 -14.64 43.36
CA THR A 33 -2.55 -14.76 42.37
C THR A 33 -2.66 -16.04 41.53
N LEU A 34 -3.01 -17.17 42.14
CA LEU A 34 -3.07 -18.47 41.44
C LEU A 34 -4.46 -18.81 40.91
N ASN A 35 -5.52 -18.15 41.39
CA ASN A 35 -6.89 -18.36 40.91
C ASN A 35 -7.41 -17.18 40.08
N VAL A 36 -7.53 -15.97 40.65
CA VAL A 36 -8.13 -14.80 39.98
C VAL A 36 -7.33 -14.37 38.75
N ILE A 37 -6.00 -14.19 38.85
CA ILE A 37 -5.18 -13.73 37.72
C ILE A 37 -5.29 -14.68 36.51
N PRO A 38 -5.11 -16.02 36.65
CA PRO A 38 -5.32 -16.96 35.55
C PRO A 38 -6.72 -16.88 34.92
N HIS A 39 -7.77 -16.77 35.73
CA HIS A 39 -9.15 -16.64 35.23
C HIS A 39 -9.35 -15.32 34.47
N VAL A 40 -8.79 -14.21 34.95
CA VAL A 40 -8.85 -12.92 34.25
C VAL A 40 -8.10 -12.98 32.92
N ILE A 41 -6.91 -13.58 32.89
CA ILE A 41 -6.14 -13.76 31.63
C ILE A 41 -6.94 -14.60 30.64
N LEU A 42 -7.55 -15.72 31.09
CA LEU A 42 -8.39 -16.55 30.24
C LEU A 42 -9.61 -15.78 29.72
N ALA A 43 -10.27 -14.98 30.55
CA ALA A 43 -11.44 -14.18 30.15
C ALA A 43 -11.07 -13.14 29.09
N VAL A 44 -9.99 -12.38 29.32
CA VAL A 44 -9.53 -11.33 28.41
C VAL A 44 -9.13 -11.94 27.06
N VAL A 45 -8.31 -13.01 27.09
CA VAL A 45 -7.87 -13.67 25.86
C VAL A 45 -9.05 -14.31 25.13
N SER A 46 -10.00 -14.92 25.85
CA SER A 46 -11.23 -15.46 25.26
C SER A 46 -12.04 -14.34 24.60
N ALA A 47 -12.28 -13.22 25.28
CA ALA A 47 -13.04 -12.09 24.76
C ALA A 47 -12.45 -11.53 23.45
N CYS A 48 -11.13 -11.54 23.27
CA CYS A 48 -10.48 -11.16 22.02
C CYS A 48 -10.94 -12.00 20.81
N PHE A 49 -11.43 -13.22 21.01
CA PHE A 49 -11.94 -14.09 19.95
C PHE A 49 -13.44 -13.95 19.67
N LEU A 50 -14.20 -13.22 20.48
CA LEU A 50 -15.65 -13.00 20.24
C LEU A 50 -15.92 -12.28 18.91
N GLY A 51 -14.98 -11.46 18.44
CA GLY A 51 -15.12 -10.65 17.22
C GLY A 51 -14.82 -11.36 15.91
N ILE A 52 -14.55 -12.66 15.91
CA ILE A 52 -14.22 -13.38 14.66
C ILE A 52 -15.47 -13.49 13.76
N PRO A 53 -15.39 -13.10 12.47
CA PRO A 53 -16.53 -13.17 11.56
C PRO A 53 -17.03 -14.61 11.36
N ARG A 54 -18.36 -14.76 11.36
CA ARG A 54 -19.04 -16.04 11.16
C ARG A 54 -18.89 -16.49 9.70
N SER A 55 -18.65 -17.79 9.50
CA SER A 55 -18.74 -18.42 8.19
C SER A 55 -20.17 -18.89 7.98
N GLY A 56 -20.77 -18.57 6.83
CA GLY A 56 -22.16 -18.95 6.51
C GLY A 56 -22.35 -20.42 6.14
N SER A 57 -21.32 -21.27 6.25
CA SER A 57 -21.39 -22.68 5.91
C SER A 57 -21.71 -23.52 7.16
N GLU A 58 -22.82 -24.25 7.13
CA GLU A 58 -23.17 -25.22 8.16
C GLU A 58 -22.19 -26.40 8.14
N VAL A 59 -21.31 -26.47 9.15
CA VAL A 59 -20.35 -27.57 9.31
C VAL A 59 -20.95 -28.62 10.27
N PRO A 60 -20.85 -29.93 9.99
CA PRO A 60 -21.40 -30.97 10.86
C PRO A 60 -20.86 -30.90 12.29
N CYS A 61 -21.75 -31.15 13.25
CA CYS A 61 -21.45 -31.10 14.68
C CYS A 61 -20.35 -32.10 15.05
N ARG A 62 -19.20 -31.61 15.54
CA ARG A 62 -18.09 -32.47 15.98
C ARG A 62 -18.11 -32.66 17.51
N PRO A 63 -17.97 -33.89 18.03
CA PRO A 63 -18.14 -34.18 19.45
C PRO A 63 -17.17 -33.40 20.36
N GLY A 64 -15.92 -33.19 19.93
CA GLY A 64 -14.91 -32.45 20.71
C GLY A 64 -15.22 -30.96 20.94
N TRP A 65 -15.96 -30.30 20.05
CA TRP A 65 -16.43 -28.92 20.28
C TRP A 65 -17.61 -28.90 21.26
N GLY A 66 -18.56 -29.82 21.09
CA GLY A 66 -19.69 -29.99 22.01
C GLY A 66 -19.25 -30.22 23.45
N CYS A 67 -18.29 -31.13 23.68
CA CYS A 67 -17.77 -31.42 25.03
C CYS A 67 -17.15 -30.17 25.71
N ARG A 68 -16.39 -29.35 24.99
CA ARG A 68 -15.73 -28.17 25.57
C ARG A 68 -16.70 -27.03 25.86
N ILE A 69 -17.66 -26.82 24.96
CA ILE A 69 -18.73 -25.83 25.17
C ILE A 69 -19.57 -26.24 26.38
N ALA A 70 -20.01 -27.49 26.45
CA ALA A 70 -20.77 -28.00 27.59
C ALA A 70 -19.97 -27.90 28.90
N ALA A 71 -18.71 -28.34 28.93
CA ALA A 71 -17.86 -28.27 30.11
C ALA A 71 -17.65 -26.82 30.61
N SER A 72 -17.53 -25.85 29.70
CA SER A 72 -17.38 -24.44 30.09
C SER A 72 -18.62 -23.86 30.79
N PHE A 73 -19.82 -24.17 30.30
CA PHE A 73 -21.07 -23.72 30.95
C PHE A 73 -21.33 -24.46 32.27
N ILE A 74 -20.99 -25.75 32.34
CA ILE A 74 -21.09 -26.53 33.58
C ILE A 74 -20.13 -25.99 34.64
N LEU A 75 -18.89 -25.64 34.28
CA LEU A 75 -17.93 -25.01 35.19
C LEU A 75 -18.45 -23.68 35.75
N ALA A 76 -19.04 -22.82 34.90
CA ALA A 76 -19.65 -21.57 35.36
C ALA A 76 -20.78 -21.83 36.38
N ALA A 77 -21.61 -22.85 36.16
CA ALA A 77 -22.68 -23.24 37.09
C ALA A 77 -22.13 -23.80 38.42
N LEU A 78 -21.04 -24.58 38.38
CA LEU A 78 -20.39 -25.11 39.59
C LEU A 78 -19.74 -24.02 40.44
N PHE A 79 -19.16 -22.99 39.84
CA PHE A 79 -18.65 -21.83 40.60
C PHE A 79 -19.77 -20.96 41.19
N LEU A 80 -20.92 -20.86 40.50
CA LEU A 80 -22.11 -20.23 41.06
C LEU A 80 -22.61 -20.99 42.30
N ALA A 81 -22.64 -22.33 42.24
CA ALA A 81 -22.97 -23.18 43.38
C ALA A 81 -21.99 -23.01 44.54
N ASP A 82 -20.67 -22.93 44.28
CA ASP A 82 -19.67 -22.67 45.33
C ASP A 82 -19.86 -21.30 45.99
N THR A 83 -20.23 -20.26 45.21
CA THR A 83 -20.52 -18.92 45.72
C THR A 83 -21.73 -18.92 46.66
N ILE A 84 -22.81 -19.63 46.29
CA ILE A 84 -24.01 -19.77 47.13
C ILE A 84 -23.66 -20.51 48.44
N THR A 85 -22.84 -21.55 48.35
CA THR A 85 -22.42 -22.33 49.53
C THR A 85 -21.53 -21.50 50.46
N ALA A 86 -20.63 -20.68 49.90
CA ALA A 86 -19.74 -19.78 50.65
C ALA A 86 -20.50 -18.64 51.36
N THR A 87 -21.57 -18.11 50.77
CA THR A 87 -22.38 -17.04 51.37
C THR A 87 -23.34 -17.52 52.46
N ILE A 88 -23.74 -18.79 52.44
CA ILE A 88 -24.58 -19.40 53.48
C ILE A 88 -23.73 -19.77 54.72
N SER A 89 -22.45 -20.13 54.52
CA SER A 89 -21.53 -20.60 55.56
C SER A 89 -20.72 -19.50 56.26
N GLN A 90 -21.33 -18.33 56.51
CA GLN A 90 -20.66 -17.09 56.98
C GLN A 90 -19.76 -17.19 58.22
N GLN A 91 -19.78 -18.30 58.96
CA GLN A 91 -19.12 -18.42 60.26
C GLN A 91 -17.89 -19.34 60.33
N GLU A 92 -17.55 -20.11 59.28
CA GLU A 92 -16.60 -21.22 59.46
C GLU A 92 -15.27 -21.13 58.68
N LEU A 93 -15.17 -20.45 57.54
CA LEU A 93 -13.93 -20.44 56.73
C LEU A 93 -13.71 -19.15 55.90
N GLY A 94 -12.76 -18.32 56.32
CA GLY A 94 -12.14 -17.26 55.49
C GLY A 94 -12.96 -15.96 55.27
N PRO A 95 -12.32 -14.90 54.73
CA PRO A 95 -13.01 -13.64 54.42
C PRO A 95 -13.98 -13.81 53.24
N VAL A 96 -15.28 -13.70 53.50
CA VAL A 96 -16.38 -13.91 52.53
C VAL A 96 -16.20 -13.08 51.25
N TYR A 97 -15.70 -11.85 51.36
CA TYR A 97 -15.49 -10.95 50.21
C TYR A 97 -14.46 -11.46 49.21
N LEU A 98 -13.41 -12.16 49.68
CA LEU A 98 -12.37 -12.73 48.83
C LEU A 98 -12.92 -13.89 47.99
N GLU A 99 -13.74 -14.74 48.60
CA GLU A 99 -14.35 -15.91 47.95
C GLU A 99 -15.39 -15.49 46.90
N VAL A 100 -16.21 -14.49 47.21
CA VAL A 100 -17.18 -13.92 46.25
C VAL A 100 -16.45 -13.28 45.06
N LEU A 101 -15.34 -12.58 45.30
CA LEU A 101 -14.52 -12.02 44.22
C LEU A 101 -13.90 -13.12 43.36
N ALA A 102 -13.26 -14.11 43.97
CA ALA A 102 -12.59 -15.19 43.26
C ALA A 102 -13.56 -16.01 42.41
N ASN A 103 -14.65 -16.50 43.01
CA ASN A 103 -15.67 -17.27 42.31
C ASN A 103 -16.44 -16.41 41.29
N GLY A 104 -16.71 -15.15 41.60
CA GLY A 104 -17.34 -14.20 40.67
C GLY A 104 -16.51 -13.99 39.39
N THR A 105 -15.19 -13.86 39.53
CA THR A 105 -14.28 -13.77 38.37
C THR A 105 -14.28 -15.08 37.57
N ALA A 106 -14.25 -16.25 38.23
CA ALA A 106 -14.29 -17.53 37.55
C ALA A 106 -15.59 -17.76 36.77
N ILE A 107 -16.75 -17.38 37.32
CA ILE A 107 -18.06 -17.45 36.63
C ILE A 107 -18.01 -16.64 35.32
N LEU A 108 -17.56 -15.39 35.40
CA LEU A 108 -17.46 -14.51 34.23
C LEU A 108 -16.50 -15.08 33.18
N THR A 109 -15.36 -15.62 33.63
CA THR A 109 -14.38 -16.28 32.76
C THR A 109 -14.96 -17.46 32.01
N TRP A 110 -15.62 -18.40 32.70
CA TRP A 110 -16.12 -19.60 32.05
C TRP A 110 -17.34 -19.33 31.14
N LEU A 111 -18.17 -18.32 31.46
CA LEU A 111 -19.24 -17.84 30.58
C LEU A 111 -18.68 -17.18 29.30
N THR A 112 -17.73 -16.26 29.45
CA THR A 112 -17.09 -15.59 28.31
C THR A 112 -16.34 -16.61 27.45
N HIS A 113 -15.64 -17.55 28.07
CA HIS A 113 -14.97 -18.65 27.38
C HIS A 113 -15.95 -19.57 26.62
N GLY A 114 -17.06 -19.98 27.24
CA GLY A 114 -18.09 -20.78 26.56
C GLY A 114 -18.70 -20.10 25.34
N LEU A 115 -19.01 -18.79 25.46
CA LEU A 115 -19.48 -17.98 24.33
C LEU A 115 -18.44 -17.90 23.20
N THR A 116 -17.15 -17.80 23.54
CA THR A 116 -16.09 -17.75 22.53
C THR A 116 -15.90 -19.07 21.80
N LEU A 117 -16.00 -20.20 22.49
CA LEU A 117 -15.97 -21.51 21.85
C LEU A 117 -17.17 -21.71 20.92
N LEU A 118 -18.34 -21.20 21.31
CA LEU A 118 -19.55 -21.22 20.46
C LEU A 118 -19.36 -20.37 19.19
N MET A 119 -18.74 -19.19 19.30
CA MET A 119 -18.45 -18.34 18.13
C MET A 119 -17.38 -18.96 17.23
N LEU A 120 -16.31 -19.53 17.81
CA LEU A 120 -15.26 -20.21 17.06
C LEU A 120 -15.78 -21.43 16.30
N PHE A 121 -16.72 -22.17 16.90
CA PHE A 121 -17.41 -23.28 16.26
C PHE A 121 -18.18 -22.86 15.00
N ARG A 122 -18.70 -21.62 14.93
CA ARG A 122 -19.38 -21.05 13.74
C ARG A 122 -18.46 -20.20 12.85
N SER A 123 -17.16 -20.18 13.14
CA SER A 123 -16.18 -19.42 12.36
C SER A 123 -15.43 -20.30 11.39
N ILE A 124 -14.50 -19.67 10.64
CA ILE A 124 -13.55 -20.38 9.77
C ILE A 124 -12.76 -21.46 10.55
N HIS A 125 -12.55 -21.31 11.87
CA HIS A 125 -11.77 -22.24 12.70
C HIS A 125 -12.53 -23.52 13.11
N SER A 126 -13.78 -23.72 12.68
CA SER A 126 -14.63 -24.86 13.03
C SER A 126 -13.98 -26.23 12.74
N SER A 127 -13.13 -26.28 11.71
CA SER A 127 -12.40 -27.49 11.29
C SER A 127 -11.18 -27.82 12.15
N THR A 128 -10.71 -26.89 12.99
CA THR A 128 -9.50 -27.02 13.84
C THR A 128 -9.84 -27.25 15.31
N LYS A 129 -8.83 -27.54 16.15
CA LYS A 129 -8.98 -27.60 17.62
C LYS A 129 -9.26 -26.22 18.26
N GLY A 130 -9.30 -25.15 17.48
CA GLY A 130 -9.26 -23.78 17.97
C GLY A 130 -7.84 -23.39 18.44
N PRO A 131 -7.65 -22.14 18.89
CA PRO A 131 -6.35 -21.66 19.36
C PRO A 131 -5.85 -22.46 20.56
N VAL A 132 -4.66 -23.08 20.45
CA VAL A 132 -4.03 -23.86 21.55
C VAL A 132 -3.86 -23.05 22.82
N VAL A 133 -3.63 -21.74 22.68
CA VAL A 133 -3.53 -20.77 23.79
C VAL A 133 -4.74 -20.82 24.71
N LEU A 134 -5.95 -20.96 24.16
CA LEU A 134 -7.18 -21.02 24.95
C LEU A 134 -7.25 -22.30 25.79
N ALA A 135 -6.80 -23.44 25.24
CA ALA A 135 -6.74 -24.69 25.98
C ALA A 135 -5.66 -24.66 27.09
N VAL A 136 -4.52 -24.02 26.85
CA VAL A 136 -3.46 -23.86 27.85
C VAL A 136 -3.88 -22.91 28.97
N LEU A 137 -4.50 -21.78 28.64
CA LEU A 137 -5.00 -20.82 29.64
C LEU A 137 -6.15 -21.40 30.47
N ALA A 138 -6.99 -22.26 29.90
CA ALA A 138 -8.02 -22.99 30.63
C ALA A 138 -7.44 -23.94 31.71
N LEU A 139 -6.17 -24.36 31.56
CA LEU A 139 -5.47 -25.21 32.53
C LEU A 139 -4.62 -24.43 33.53
N LEU A 140 -4.43 -23.13 33.34
CA LEU A 140 -3.60 -22.31 34.22
C LEU A 140 -4.12 -22.22 35.69
N PRO A 141 -5.43 -22.29 35.99
CA PRO A 141 -5.94 -22.35 37.37
C PRO A 141 -5.75 -23.70 38.08
N LEU A 142 -5.29 -24.75 37.38
CA LEU A 142 -5.16 -26.11 37.90
C LEU A 142 -4.29 -26.22 39.17
N PRO A 143 -3.14 -25.52 39.29
CA PRO A 143 -2.36 -25.51 40.52
C PRO A 143 -3.13 -25.00 41.73
N SER A 144 -4.00 -23.99 41.55
CA SER A 144 -4.81 -23.46 42.65
C SER A 144 -5.83 -24.49 43.15
N PHE A 145 -6.49 -25.21 42.23
CA PHE A 145 -7.40 -26.31 42.61
C PHE A 145 -6.67 -27.42 43.36
N ILE A 146 -5.45 -27.79 42.95
CA ILE A 146 -4.64 -28.80 43.65
C ILE A 146 -4.26 -28.31 45.05
N ILE A 147 -3.80 -27.07 45.19
CA ILE A 147 -3.41 -26.51 46.49
C ILE A 147 -4.60 -26.49 47.44
N THR A 148 -5.78 -26.06 46.95
CA THR A 148 -7.02 -26.05 47.75
C THR A 148 -7.49 -27.46 48.11
N LEU A 149 -7.35 -28.44 47.20
CA LEU A 149 -7.67 -29.85 47.45
C LEU A 149 -6.75 -30.45 48.53
N VAL A 150 -5.44 -30.20 48.43
CA VAL A 150 -4.44 -30.63 49.42
C VAL A 150 -4.71 -29.97 50.77
N TRP A 151 -5.14 -28.71 50.78
CA TRP A 151 -5.52 -28.00 52.00
C TRP A 151 -6.72 -28.65 52.72
N TYR A 152 -7.78 -29.02 51.98
CA TYR A 152 -8.92 -29.75 52.56
C TYR A 152 -8.53 -31.14 53.09
N TYR A 153 -7.60 -31.82 52.41
CA TYR A 153 -7.10 -33.13 52.85
C TYR A 153 -6.25 -33.02 54.13
N GLN A 154 -5.33 -32.05 54.19
CA GLN A 154 -4.44 -31.84 55.33
C GLN A 154 -5.18 -31.29 56.56
N SER A 155 -6.19 -30.45 56.36
CA SER A 155 -6.96 -29.85 57.47
C SER A 155 -7.93 -30.84 58.14
N GLY A 156 -8.21 -32.00 57.54
CA GLY A 156 -9.14 -33.00 58.08
C GLY A 156 -10.60 -32.55 58.17
N THR A 157 -10.91 -31.32 57.72
CA THR A 157 -12.23 -30.67 57.83
C THR A 157 -13.28 -31.31 56.93
N ALA A 158 -12.85 -31.91 55.81
CA ALA A 158 -13.74 -32.52 54.80
C ALA A 158 -14.52 -33.76 55.30
N TRP A 159 -14.04 -34.44 56.34
CA TRP A 159 -14.59 -35.72 56.82
C TRP A 159 -15.25 -35.60 58.20
N SER A 160 -15.27 -34.40 58.79
CA SER A 160 -15.83 -34.17 60.12
C SER A 160 -17.35 -33.95 60.05
N PRO A 161 -18.19 -34.69 60.82
CA PRO A 161 -19.64 -34.52 60.82
C PRO A 161 -20.13 -33.13 61.29
N GLY A 162 -19.24 -32.32 61.88
CA GLY A 162 -19.54 -30.99 62.41
C GLY A 162 -19.48 -29.83 61.41
N HIS A 163 -18.92 -30.03 60.22
CA HIS A 163 -18.73 -28.96 59.21
C HIS A 163 -19.41 -29.31 57.88
N SER A 164 -20.74 -29.27 57.85
CA SER A 164 -21.54 -29.62 56.66
C SER A 164 -21.14 -28.78 55.43
N ALA A 165 -20.79 -27.51 55.63
CA ALA A 165 -20.43 -26.61 54.54
C ALA A 165 -19.08 -26.93 53.89
N ALA A 166 -18.07 -27.32 54.69
CA ALA A 166 -16.76 -27.73 54.18
C ALA A 166 -16.86 -29.00 53.32
N SER A 167 -17.70 -29.96 53.71
CA SER A 167 -17.96 -31.19 52.93
C SER A 167 -18.62 -30.89 51.57
N SER A 168 -19.56 -29.94 51.52
CA SER A 168 -20.19 -29.51 50.26
C SER A 168 -19.23 -28.77 49.34
N ARG A 169 -18.37 -27.88 49.85
CA ARG A 169 -17.36 -27.19 49.03
C ARG A 169 -16.31 -28.15 48.48
N PHE A 170 -15.92 -29.16 49.26
CA PHE A 170 -15.04 -30.24 48.79
C PHE A 170 -15.67 -31.03 47.63
N ALA A 171 -16.94 -31.41 47.76
CA ALA A 171 -17.66 -32.12 46.68
C ALA A 171 -17.77 -31.27 45.40
N ILE A 172 -18.05 -29.97 45.53
CA ILE A 172 -18.09 -29.03 44.39
C ILE A 172 -16.71 -28.90 43.73
N LEU A 173 -15.63 -28.82 44.52
CA LEU A 173 -14.25 -28.78 43.99
C LEU A 173 -13.91 -30.05 43.20
N CYS A 174 -14.31 -31.23 43.67
CA CYS A 174 -14.13 -32.48 42.92
C CYS A 174 -14.91 -32.50 41.60
N LEU A 175 -16.14 -31.98 41.59
CA LEU A 175 -16.96 -31.82 40.38
C LEU A 175 -16.32 -30.82 39.39
N GLN A 176 -15.74 -29.72 39.88
CA GLN A 176 -15.01 -28.76 39.07
C GLN A 176 -13.78 -29.41 38.40
N LEU A 177 -12.98 -30.17 39.16
CA LEU A 177 -11.83 -30.93 38.63
C LEU A 177 -12.25 -31.98 37.58
N ALA A 178 -13.35 -32.69 37.81
CA ALA A 178 -13.90 -33.65 36.85
C ALA A 178 -14.36 -32.97 35.55
N CYS A 179 -15.01 -31.81 35.66
CA CYS A 179 -15.46 -31.04 34.49
C CYS A 179 -14.27 -30.45 33.70
N LEU A 180 -13.19 -30.05 34.38
CA LEU A 180 -11.94 -29.65 33.76
C LEU A 180 -11.28 -30.83 32.99
N LEU A 181 -11.35 -32.05 33.53
CA LEU A 181 -10.88 -33.26 32.85
C LEU A 181 -11.67 -33.54 31.55
N VAL A 182 -12.99 -33.39 31.58
CA VAL A 182 -13.85 -33.52 30.38
C VAL A 182 -13.47 -32.47 29.33
N TYR A 183 -13.16 -31.25 29.75
CA TYR A 183 -12.66 -30.20 28.86
C TYR A 183 -11.34 -30.60 28.18
N VAL A 184 -10.39 -31.19 28.92
CA VAL A 184 -9.11 -31.69 28.38
C VAL A 184 -9.33 -32.84 27.38
N ILE A 185 -10.20 -33.79 27.71
CA ILE A 185 -10.55 -34.90 26.81
C ILE A 185 -11.15 -34.35 25.50
N GLY A 186 -11.98 -33.31 25.59
CA GLY A 186 -12.51 -32.58 24.44
C GLY A 186 -11.42 -32.00 23.51
N CYS A 187 -10.27 -31.58 24.05
CA CYS A 187 -9.11 -31.11 23.28
C CYS A 187 -8.31 -32.24 22.61
N LEU A 188 -8.41 -33.48 23.10
CA LEU A 188 -7.65 -34.63 22.59
C LEU A 188 -8.26 -35.24 21.33
N PHE A 189 -9.56 -35.06 21.06
CA PHE A 189 -10.21 -35.55 19.83
C PHE A 189 -9.48 -35.09 18.54
N PRO A 190 -9.34 -35.96 17.52
CA PRO A 190 -8.63 -35.66 16.29
C PRO A 190 -9.33 -34.55 15.47
N ALA A 191 -8.53 -33.66 14.87
CA ALA A 191 -9.00 -32.59 13.98
C ALA A 191 -8.72 -32.94 12.51
N ALA A 192 -9.56 -32.45 11.60
CA ALA A 192 -9.39 -32.65 10.15
C ALA A 192 -8.17 -31.86 9.62
N PRO A 193 -7.49 -32.37 8.57
CA PRO A 193 -6.33 -31.70 7.98
C PRO A 193 -6.69 -30.35 7.33
N ARG A 194 -5.72 -29.43 7.29
CA ARG A 194 -5.81 -28.05 6.79
C ARG A 194 -6.19 -27.92 5.29
N GLN A 195 -6.33 -29.04 4.56
CA GLN A 195 -6.61 -29.06 3.12
C GLN A 195 -8.00 -28.51 2.75
N ASP A 196 -9.01 -28.63 3.62
CA ASP A 196 -10.38 -28.19 3.30
C ASP A 196 -10.51 -26.67 3.14
N PHE A 197 -9.64 -25.88 3.79
CA PHE A 197 -9.61 -24.42 3.64
C PHE A 197 -9.20 -23.95 2.23
N LEU A 198 -8.35 -24.73 1.55
CA LEU A 198 -7.83 -24.40 0.22
C LEU A 198 -8.89 -24.58 -0.87
N SER A 199 -9.85 -25.49 -0.66
CA SER A 199 -10.92 -25.78 -1.64
C SER A 199 -11.80 -24.56 -1.95
N ILE A 200 -12.09 -23.73 -0.94
CA ILE A 200 -12.94 -22.54 -1.06
C ILE A 200 -12.21 -21.40 -1.82
N ASN A 201 -10.88 -21.40 -1.89
CA ASN A 201 -10.12 -20.46 -2.73
C ASN A 201 -9.87 -21.00 -4.15
N ARG A 202 -9.79 -22.33 -4.32
CA ARG A 202 -9.54 -22.94 -5.64
C ARG A 202 -10.65 -22.68 -6.66
N SER A 203 -11.92 -22.64 -6.23
CA SER A 203 -13.04 -22.36 -7.15
C SER A 203 -12.97 -20.99 -7.84
N TRP A 204 -12.17 -20.06 -7.31
CA TRP A 204 -11.95 -18.72 -7.87
C TRP A 204 -10.62 -18.58 -8.63
N GLN A 205 -9.72 -19.57 -8.52
CA GLN A 205 -8.41 -19.55 -9.19
C GLN A 205 -8.43 -20.23 -10.57
N GLU A 206 -9.44 -21.04 -10.88
CA GLU A 206 -9.58 -21.66 -12.22
C GLU A 206 -9.87 -20.64 -13.34
N GLU A 207 -10.20 -19.39 -13.02
CA GLU A 207 -10.35 -18.27 -13.97
C GLU A 207 -9.09 -17.40 -14.13
N GLN A 208 -7.89 -17.87 -13.74
CA GLN A 208 -6.66 -17.15 -14.08
C GLN A 208 -6.38 -17.24 -15.59
N LEU A 209 -6.69 -16.15 -16.30
CA LEU A 209 -6.43 -15.88 -17.73
C LEU A 209 -4.95 -15.95 -18.17
N ILE A 210 -4.01 -16.32 -17.28
CA ILE A 210 -2.59 -16.46 -17.59
C ILE A 210 -2.03 -17.61 -16.74
N SER A 211 -2.36 -18.84 -17.11
CA SER A 211 -1.56 -20.00 -16.68
C SER A 211 -0.90 -20.57 -17.93
N GLU A 212 0.42 -20.49 -17.99
CA GLU A 212 1.19 -21.18 -19.03
C GLU A 212 0.84 -22.67 -18.99
N PRO A 213 0.43 -23.27 -20.12
CA PRO A 213 0.08 -24.68 -20.15
C PRO A 213 1.36 -25.53 -20.02
N GLY A 214 1.60 -26.08 -18.82
CA GLY A 214 2.64 -27.11 -18.63
C GLY A 214 3.38 -27.11 -17.30
N ILE A 215 3.23 -26.10 -16.44
CA ILE A 215 3.89 -26.11 -15.12
C ILE A 215 2.99 -26.85 -14.12
N PRO A 216 3.43 -27.98 -13.52
CA PRO A 216 2.68 -28.62 -12.45
C PRO A 216 2.52 -27.63 -11.30
N VAL A 217 1.28 -27.26 -10.96
CA VAL A 217 0.96 -26.39 -9.83
C VAL A 217 1.65 -26.96 -8.59
N PRO A 218 2.68 -26.29 -8.04
CA PRO A 218 3.45 -26.87 -6.96
C PRO A 218 2.56 -27.07 -5.73
N ASP A 219 2.83 -28.15 -5.00
CA ASP A 219 2.17 -28.48 -3.74
C ASP A 219 2.04 -27.24 -2.83
N GLN A 220 0.79 -26.82 -2.60
CA GLN A 220 0.33 -25.87 -1.58
C GLN A 220 0.79 -24.41 -1.73
N GLN A 221 0.16 -23.66 -2.65
CA GLN A 221 0.14 -22.20 -2.54
C GLN A 221 -0.56 -21.82 -1.22
N ARG A 222 0.21 -21.27 -0.26
CA ARG A 222 -0.29 -20.90 1.08
C ARG A 222 -0.87 -19.49 1.05
N VAL A 223 -1.95 -19.28 1.79
CA VAL A 223 -2.53 -17.94 2.02
C VAL A 223 -1.83 -17.30 3.21
N ALA A 224 -1.45 -16.03 3.10
CA ALA A 224 -0.89 -15.26 4.21
C ALA A 224 -1.95 -15.04 5.29
N GLU A 225 -1.55 -15.11 6.57
CA GLU A 225 -2.36 -14.88 7.79
C GLU A 225 -3.59 -15.76 8.03
N ASP A 226 -4.35 -16.12 6.99
CA ASP A 226 -5.60 -16.83 7.07
C ASP A 226 -5.39 -18.26 7.60
N GLY A 227 -6.16 -18.62 8.63
CA GLY A 227 -6.04 -19.89 9.34
C GLY A 227 -4.88 -19.97 10.35
N GLU A 228 -4.09 -18.91 10.52
CA GLU A 228 -3.06 -18.82 11.58
C GLU A 228 -3.65 -18.35 12.91
N SER A 229 -3.02 -18.71 14.03
CA SER A 229 -3.43 -18.29 15.37
C SER A 229 -3.25 -16.78 15.58
N TRP A 230 -4.01 -16.17 16.50
CA TRP A 230 -3.88 -14.75 16.81
C TRP A 230 -2.45 -14.36 17.25
N LEU A 231 -1.78 -15.19 18.05
CA LEU A 231 -0.39 -14.98 18.45
C LEU A 231 0.55 -14.98 17.24
N SER A 232 0.33 -15.93 16.32
CA SER A 232 1.11 -16.02 15.08
C SER A 232 0.93 -14.76 14.23
N ARG A 233 -0.30 -14.22 14.13
CA ARG A 233 -0.59 -12.96 13.42
C ARG A 233 0.02 -11.75 14.11
N PHE A 234 -0.14 -11.66 15.43
CA PHE A 234 0.31 -10.52 16.23
C PHE A 234 1.83 -10.37 16.29
N PHE A 235 2.57 -11.49 16.34
CA PHE A 235 4.04 -11.52 16.34
C PHE A 235 4.65 -11.86 14.97
N TYR A 236 3.85 -11.90 13.90
CA TYR A 236 4.31 -12.17 12.52
C TYR A 236 5.01 -13.54 12.34
N VAL A 237 4.75 -14.51 13.20
CA VAL A 237 5.40 -15.84 13.18
C VAL A 237 5.08 -16.61 11.90
N TRP A 238 3.90 -16.37 11.32
CA TRP A 238 3.48 -16.96 10.05
C TRP A 238 4.40 -16.61 8.86
N MET A 239 5.22 -15.56 8.98
CA MET A 239 6.18 -15.14 7.96
C MET A 239 7.47 -15.96 7.98
N ASN A 240 7.81 -16.61 9.11
CA ASN A 240 9.06 -17.37 9.25
C ASN A 240 9.30 -18.44 8.16
N PRO A 241 8.31 -19.23 7.72
CA PRO A 241 8.52 -20.19 6.65
C PRO A 241 8.80 -19.52 5.30
N LEU A 242 8.21 -18.35 5.04
CA LEU A 242 8.48 -17.56 3.83
C LEU A 242 9.90 -16.97 3.87
N MET A 243 10.33 -16.41 5.01
CA MET A 243 11.71 -15.94 5.20
C MET A 243 12.71 -17.09 5.07
N LYS A 244 12.38 -18.28 5.58
CA LYS A 244 13.20 -19.49 5.42
C LYS A 244 13.30 -19.93 3.96
N ARG A 245 12.22 -19.83 3.16
CA ARG A 245 12.28 -20.07 1.71
C ARG A 245 13.17 -19.04 0.99
N GLY A 246 13.06 -17.76 1.36
CA GLY A 246 13.92 -16.71 0.84
C GLY A 246 15.40 -16.94 1.17
N TYR A 247 15.70 -17.34 2.40
CA TYR A 247 17.06 -17.75 2.81
C TYR A 247 17.58 -18.97 2.03
N GLN A 248 16.68 -19.87 1.60
CA GLN A 248 17.00 -21.04 0.78
C GLN A 248 17.03 -20.75 -0.73
N TRP A 249 16.86 -19.50 -1.17
CA TRP A 249 16.83 -19.14 -2.60
C TRP A 249 15.71 -19.85 -3.38
N LYS A 250 14.53 -19.99 -2.76
CA LYS A 250 13.33 -20.62 -3.35
C LYS A 250 12.20 -19.62 -3.63
N LEU A 251 12.56 -18.37 -3.90
CA LEU A 251 11.64 -17.25 -4.19
C LEU A 251 12.05 -16.61 -5.53
N ASN A 252 11.95 -17.38 -6.61
CA ASN A 252 12.46 -16.97 -7.92
C ASN A 252 11.31 -16.49 -8.83
N GLN A 253 10.11 -16.99 -8.60
CA GLN A 253 8.92 -16.62 -9.37
C GLN A 253 7.86 -15.97 -8.47
N PRO A 254 6.97 -15.11 -9.01
CA PRO A 254 5.89 -14.50 -8.23
C PRO A 254 5.00 -15.52 -7.50
N GLN A 255 4.84 -16.71 -8.06
CA GLN A 255 4.07 -17.82 -7.48
C GLN A 255 4.70 -18.45 -6.24
N ASP A 256 5.97 -18.19 -5.95
CA ASP A 256 6.66 -18.68 -4.75
C ASP A 256 6.25 -17.96 -3.46
N VAL A 257 5.60 -16.81 -3.58
CA VAL A 257 5.12 -15.99 -2.46
C VAL A 257 3.72 -16.43 -2.04
N TYR A 258 3.35 -16.14 -0.80
CA TYR A 258 2.00 -16.42 -0.30
C TYR A 258 0.93 -15.60 -1.02
N VAL A 259 -0.24 -16.20 -1.21
CA VAL A 259 -1.43 -15.53 -1.74
C VAL A 259 -1.97 -14.55 -0.69
N LEU A 260 -2.51 -13.43 -1.15
CA LEU A 260 -3.12 -12.42 -0.29
C LEU A 260 -4.31 -13.01 0.53
N PRO A 261 -4.48 -12.58 1.79
CA PRO A 261 -5.64 -12.92 2.59
C PRO A 261 -6.94 -12.51 1.89
N ARG A 262 -8.04 -13.24 2.11
CA ARG A 262 -9.32 -13.00 1.41
C ARG A 262 -9.83 -11.57 1.49
N GLN A 263 -9.62 -10.91 2.64
CA GLN A 263 -10.09 -9.55 2.86
C GLN A 263 -9.29 -8.49 2.08
N LEU A 264 -8.07 -8.82 1.64
CA LEU A 264 -7.17 -7.94 0.89
C LEU A 264 -7.18 -8.23 -0.62
N GLN A 265 -7.88 -9.26 -1.07
CA GLN A 265 -8.01 -9.56 -2.50
C GLN A 265 -8.82 -8.47 -3.21
N ALA A 266 -8.33 -8.05 -4.39
CA ALA A 266 -8.90 -6.92 -5.13
C ALA A 266 -10.39 -7.11 -5.41
N ALA A 267 -10.83 -8.31 -5.83
CA ALA A 267 -12.24 -8.62 -6.10
C ALA A 267 -13.13 -8.31 -4.88
N ARG A 268 -12.79 -8.87 -3.70
CA ARG A 268 -13.60 -8.68 -2.49
C ARG A 268 -13.61 -7.24 -2.00
N VAL A 269 -12.48 -6.54 -2.13
CA VAL A 269 -12.35 -5.12 -1.82
C VAL A 269 -13.23 -4.28 -2.76
N CYS A 270 -13.22 -4.60 -4.05
CA CYS A 270 -14.05 -3.95 -5.07
C CYS A 270 -15.53 -4.20 -4.85
N ASP A 271 -15.95 -5.43 -4.55
CA ASP A 271 -17.35 -5.75 -4.24
C ASP A 271 -17.87 -4.88 -3.09
N ARG A 272 -17.08 -4.79 -2.01
CA ARG A 272 -17.43 -3.95 -0.86
C ARG A 272 -17.49 -2.49 -1.26
N PHE A 273 -16.49 -1.99 -1.98
CA PHE A 273 -16.43 -0.61 -2.45
C PHE A 273 -17.63 -0.25 -3.34
N TYR A 274 -17.93 -1.05 -4.36
CA TYR A 274 -19.06 -0.81 -5.27
C TYR A 274 -20.42 -0.99 -4.59
N SER A 275 -20.56 -1.92 -3.64
CA SER A 275 -21.79 -2.03 -2.85
C SER A 275 -22.06 -0.75 -2.03
N CYS A 276 -21.00 -0.12 -1.50
CA CYS A 276 -21.10 1.17 -0.81
C CYS A 276 -21.37 2.32 -1.80
N TRP A 277 -20.75 2.28 -2.99
CA TRP A 277 -20.98 3.25 -4.07
C TRP A 277 -22.46 3.24 -4.47
N GLN A 278 -23.02 2.07 -4.80
CA GLN A 278 -24.42 1.89 -5.20
C GLN A 278 -25.42 2.31 -4.10
N LYS A 279 -25.14 1.99 -2.84
CA LYS A 279 -25.97 2.44 -1.72
C LYS A 279 -25.99 3.97 -1.60
N LYS A 280 -24.86 4.62 -1.83
CA LYS A 280 -24.74 6.08 -1.77
C LYS A 280 -25.39 6.76 -2.96
N THR A 281 -25.23 6.24 -4.18
CA THR A 281 -25.95 6.75 -5.36
C THR A 281 -27.46 6.62 -5.17
N ALA A 282 -27.95 5.47 -4.70
CA ALA A 282 -29.38 5.24 -4.46
C ALA A 282 -29.96 6.15 -3.36
N TRP A 283 -29.17 6.45 -2.32
CA TRP A 283 -29.57 7.41 -1.28
C TRP A 283 -29.73 8.83 -1.84
N HIS A 284 -28.80 9.29 -2.68
CA HIS A 284 -28.89 10.62 -3.30
C HIS A 284 -30.07 10.71 -4.28
N GLN A 285 -30.33 9.65 -5.06
CA GLN A 285 -31.53 9.57 -5.91
C GLN A 285 -32.81 9.71 -5.09
N ALA A 286 -32.93 8.98 -3.98
CA ALA A 286 -34.11 9.06 -3.12
C ALA A 286 -34.29 10.44 -2.46
N GLU A 287 -33.19 11.12 -2.12
CA GLU A 287 -33.21 12.46 -1.52
C GLU A 287 -33.65 13.53 -2.54
N ASP A 288 -33.16 13.45 -3.78
CA ASP A 288 -33.57 14.31 -4.91
C ASP A 288 -35.06 14.08 -5.28
N ASP A 289 -35.52 12.83 -5.25
CA ASP A 289 -36.93 12.49 -5.47
C ASP A 289 -37.83 13.06 -4.34
N THR A 290 -37.40 12.99 -3.07
CA THR A 290 -38.18 13.60 -1.96
C THR A 290 -38.21 15.12 -1.96
N THR A 291 -37.16 15.80 -2.44
CA THR A 291 -37.11 17.26 -2.50
C THR A 291 -37.93 17.81 -3.67
N SER A 292 -38.01 17.09 -4.80
CA SER A 292 -38.88 17.42 -5.94
C SER A 292 -40.38 17.18 -5.69
N LEU A 293 -40.75 16.40 -4.67
CA LEU A 293 -42.14 16.11 -4.26
C LEU A 293 -42.78 17.14 -3.30
N SER A 294 -42.16 18.30 -3.08
CA SER A 294 -42.80 19.41 -2.35
C SER A 294 -43.76 20.19 -3.27
N PRO A 295 -45.03 20.44 -2.87
CA PRO A 295 -46.09 20.78 -3.82
C PRO A 295 -46.00 22.23 -4.28
N VAL A 296 -45.54 22.46 -5.51
CA VAL A 296 -45.68 23.75 -6.18
C VAL A 296 -47.06 23.82 -6.82
N LEU A 297 -47.94 24.59 -6.18
CA LEU A 297 -49.08 25.25 -6.82
C LEU A 297 -48.57 26.22 -7.89
N ALA A 298 -48.39 25.77 -9.13
CA ALA A 298 -48.44 26.60 -10.34
C ALA A 298 -48.51 25.70 -11.57
N GLY A 299 -49.46 25.99 -12.46
CA GLY A 299 -49.91 25.08 -13.50
C GLY A 299 -49.00 24.90 -14.71
N THR A 300 -49.30 23.78 -15.39
CA THR A 300 -49.23 23.47 -16.82
C THR A 300 -47.88 23.46 -17.55
N ASP A 301 -47.73 22.33 -18.24
CA ASP A 301 -46.89 22.01 -19.39
C ASP A 301 -45.40 21.69 -19.15
N GLY A 302 -45.07 20.42 -19.36
CA GLY A 302 -43.69 19.97 -19.53
C GLY A 302 -43.56 18.46 -19.43
N SER A 303 -43.49 17.77 -20.58
CA SER A 303 -42.92 16.43 -20.67
C SER A 303 -41.46 16.46 -20.20
N GLY A 304 -41.23 16.15 -18.92
CA GLY A 304 -39.90 16.14 -18.31
C GLY A 304 -39.21 14.79 -18.47
N ASN A 305 -38.02 14.81 -19.08
CA ASN A 305 -37.10 13.70 -19.25
C ASN A 305 -36.84 12.94 -17.95
N ILE A 306 -37.21 11.65 -17.91
CA ILE A 306 -36.80 10.73 -16.83
C ILE A 306 -35.27 10.51 -16.85
N GLN A 307 -34.60 10.72 -17.98
CA GLN A 307 -33.15 10.55 -18.15
C GLN A 307 -32.29 11.57 -17.37
N ASP A 308 -32.74 12.80 -17.13
CA ASP A 308 -31.90 13.80 -16.46
C ASP A 308 -31.69 13.51 -14.95
N SER A 309 -32.59 12.73 -14.33
CA SER A 309 -32.54 12.38 -12.90
C SER A 309 -31.45 11.34 -12.54
N SER A 310 -31.16 10.38 -13.43
CA SER A 310 -30.09 9.41 -13.21
C SER A 310 -28.70 10.04 -13.34
N HIS A 311 -28.58 11.06 -14.20
CA HIS A 311 -27.34 11.77 -14.45
C HIS A 311 -26.93 12.69 -13.27
N SER A 312 -27.89 13.40 -12.65
CA SER A 312 -27.59 14.29 -11.50
C SER A 312 -27.07 13.51 -10.27
N ALA A 313 -27.60 12.32 -10.03
CA ALA A 313 -27.24 11.54 -8.85
C ALA A 313 -25.84 10.89 -8.92
N GLN A 314 -25.35 10.58 -10.13
CA GLN A 314 -24.01 10.03 -10.31
C GLN A 314 -22.94 11.12 -10.11
N GLU A 315 -23.22 12.36 -10.54
CA GLU A 315 -22.39 13.55 -10.29
C GLU A 315 -22.30 13.90 -8.79
N ALA A 316 -23.31 13.57 -7.98
CA ALA A 316 -23.32 13.88 -6.54
C ALA A 316 -22.40 12.96 -5.70
N THR A 317 -22.03 11.78 -6.22
CA THR A 317 -21.27 10.81 -5.42
C THR A 317 -19.76 11.09 -5.35
N ARG A 318 -19.31 11.52 -4.17
CA ARG A 318 -17.89 11.80 -3.90
C ARG A 318 -17.12 10.54 -3.51
N LEU A 319 -15.99 10.29 -4.17
CA LEU A 319 -15.09 9.16 -3.91
C LEU A 319 -14.69 9.03 -2.42
N PHE A 320 -14.35 10.15 -1.77
CA PHE A 320 -14.00 10.15 -0.35
C PHE A 320 -15.13 9.65 0.55
N SER A 321 -16.38 10.01 0.24
CA SER A 321 -17.56 9.56 0.99
C SER A 321 -17.72 8.04 0.91
N VAL A 322 -17.49 7.46 -0.27
CA VAL A 322 -17.58 6.01 -0.48
C VAL A 322 -16.42 5.28 0.20
N LEU A 323 -15.19 5.78 0.08
CA LEU A 323 -14.02 5.23 0.78
C LEU A 323 -14.21 5.26 2.31
N HIS A 324 -14.75 6.36 2.83
CA HIS A 324 -15.07 6.52 4.25
C HIS A 324 -16.15 5.53 4.70
N ALA A 325 -17.22 5.36 3.92
CA ALA A 325 -18.25 4.37 4.22
C ALA A 325 -17.73 2.93 4.17
N ALA A 326 -16.84 2.62 3.23
CA ALA A 326 -16.28 1.28 3.06
C ALA A 326 -15.27 0.91 4.15
N PHE A 327 -14.33 1.80 4.47
CA PHE A 327 -13.15 1.47 5.31
C PHE A 327 -13.00 2.34 6.57
N GLY A 328 -13.78 3.41 6.71
CA GLY A 328 -13.61 4.42 7.76
C GLY A 328 -13.73 3.89 9.19
N LEU A 329 -14.72 3.03 9.48
CA LEU A 329 -14.90 2.50 10.83
C LEU A 329 -13.67 1.75 11.34
N HIS A 330 -13.11 0.87 10.50
CA HIS A 330 -11.89 0.14 10.85
C HIS A 330 -10.70 1.08 10.96
N PHE A 331 -10.56 2.00 10.01
CA PHE A 331 -9.49 3.00 9.99
C PHE A 331 -9.47 3.88 11.26
N TYR A 332 -10.58 4.51 11.65
CA TYR A 332 -10.61 5.37 12.84
C TYR A 332 -10.39 4.59 14.15
N SER A 333 -10.80 3.32 14.22
CA SER A 333 -10.52 2.47 15.39
C SER A 333 -9.02 2.28 15.65
N LEU A 334 -8.18 2.32 14.60
CA LEU A 334 -6.72 2.27 14.72
C LEU A 334 -6.15 3.53 15.40
N GLY A 335 -6.89 4.63 15.43
CA GLY A 335 -6.53 5.84 16.16
C GLY A 335 -6.39 5.61 17.66
N LEU A 336 -7.22 4.74 18.25
CA LEU A 336 -7.12 4.35 19.67
C LEU A 336 -5.80 3.62 19.94
N LEU A 337 -5.38 2.75 19.02
CA LEU A 337 -4.12 2.01 19.12
C LEU A 337 -2.92 2.96 19.02
N LYS A 338 -2.97 3.95 18.13
CA LYS A 338 -1.95 5.00 18.03
C LYS A 338 -1.87 5.82 19.31
N LEU A 339 -3.02 6.24 19.87
CA LEU A 339 -3.07 6.98 21.13
C LEU A 339 -2.44 6.18 22.27
N ALA A 340 -2.80 4.91 22.44
CA ALA A 340 -2.23 4.03 23.46
C ALA A 340 -0.70 3.88 23.31
N SER A 341 -0.22 3.70 22.08
CA SER A 341 1.22 3.63 21.79
C SER A 341 1.95 4.93 22.16
N ASN A 342 1.37 6.10 21.84
CA ASN A 342 1.93 7.40 22.21
C ASN A 342 2.00 7.58 23.74
N MET A 343 0.95 7.20 24.47
CA MET A 343 0.94 7.26 25.94
C MET A 343 2.03 6.39 26.57
N LEU A 344 2.19 5.15 26.08
CA LEU A 344 3.27 4.27 26.52
C LEU A 344 4.67 4.82 26.16
N GLY A 345 4.79 5.59 25.07
CA GLY A 345 6.02 6.30 24.72
C GLY A 345 6.51 7.25 25.82
N PHE A 346 5.60 7.92 26.53
CA PHE A 346 5.93 8.82 27.64
C PHE A 346 6.29 8.10 28.95
N SER A 347 5.94 6.81 29.08
CA SER A 347 6.31 6.03 30.28
C SER A 347 7.82 5.92 30.46
N GLY A 348 8.60 5.92 29.36
CA GLY A 348 10.06 5.82 29.40
C GLY A 348 10.74 6.92 30.23
N PRO A 349 10.64 8.20 29.83
CA PRO A 349 11.23 9.32 30.59
C PRO A 349 10.71 9.45 32.02
N LEU A 350 9.42 9.17 32.25
CA LEU A 350 8.80 9.28 33.57
C LEU A 350 9.29 8.20 34.54
N LEU A 351 9.34 6.94 34.10
CA LEU A 351 9.84 5.84 34.93
C LEU A 351 11.37 5.94 35.12
N LEU A 352 12.08 6.46 34.13
CA LEU A 352 13.51 6.78 34.27
C LEU A 352 13.75 7.84 35.35
N ASN A 353 12.89 8.87 35.43
CA ASN A 353 12.95 9.87 36.50
C ASN A 353 12.84 9.22 37.89
N LEU A 354 11.81 8.40 38.09
CA LEU A 354 11.56 7.71 39.36
C LEU A 354 12.69 6.74 39.73
N LEU A 355 13.22 6.00 38.76
CA LEU A 355 14.30 5.05 38.98
C LEU A 355 15.60 5.76 39.39
N VAL A 356 15.96 6.87 38.74
CA VAL A 356 17.16 7.64 39.11
C VAL A 356 17.00 8.26 40.50
N ASN A 357 15.83 8.81 40.84
CA ASN A 357 15.56 9.33 42.18
C ASN A 357 15.66 8.25 43.26
N PHE A 358 15.12 7.05 43.01
CA PHE A 358 15.25 5.89 43.90
C PHE A 358 16.71 5.54 44.19
N MET A 359 17.56 5.57 43.15
CA MET A 359 19.00 5.30 43.31
C MET A 359 19.75 6.37 44.11
N GLU A 360 19.31 7.63 44.03
CA GLU A 360 19.92 8.76 44.74
C GLU A 360 19.50 8.82 46.21
N SER A 361 18.20 8.62 46.53
CA SER A 361 17.69 8.78 47.90
C SER A 361 18.01 7.61 48.83
N ARG A 362 18.14 6.38 48.31
CA ARG A 362 18.42 5.12 49.05
C ARG A 362 17.49 4.82 50.24
N GLN A 363 16.39 5.55 50.41
CA GLN A 363 15.46 5.42 51.54
C GLN A 363 14.26 4.52 51.24
N GLU A 364 13.94 4.30 49.96
CA GLU A 364 12.81 3.48 49.53
C GLU A 364 13.15 1.97 49.50
N PRO A 365 12.16 1.08 49.75
CA PRO A 365 12.38 -0.36 49.72
C PRO A 365 12.68 -0.86 48.29
N LEU A 366 13.54 -1.88 48.19
CA LEU A 366 14.03 -2.45 46.92
C LEU A 366 12.91 -2.84 45.94
N SER A 367 11.74 -3.20 46.46
CA SER A 367 10.54 -3.52 45.67
C SER A 367 10.14 -2.40 44.70
N HIS A 368 10.29 -1.13 45.09
CA HIS A 368 9.92 0.02 44.27
C HIS A 368 10.89 0.21 43.10
N GLY A 369 12.20 0.09 43.34
CA GLY A 369 13.21 0.13 42.28
C GLY A 369 13.03 -0.98 41.23
N VAL A 370 12.74 -2.20 41.68
CA VAL A 370 12.41 -3.33 40.77
C VAL A 370 11.12 -3.05 39.99
N LEU A 371 10.10 -2.48 40.62
CA LEU A 371 8.84 -2.12 39.97
C LEU A 371 9.04 -1.06 38.87
N TYR A 372 9.85 -0.01 39.13
CA TYR A 372 10.16 1.01 38.13
C TYR A 372 10.93 0.43 36.94
N ALA A 373 11.91 -0.44 37.19
CA ALA A 373 12.68 -1.10 36.12
C ALA A 373 11.81 -2.06 35.28
N LEU A 374 10.97 -2.88 35.92
CA LEU A 374 10.01 -3.75 35.22
C LEU A 374 8.97 -2.95 34.45
N GLY A 375 8.48 -1.85 35.03
CA GLY A 375 7.59 -0.90 34.35
C GLY A 375 8.23 -0.28 33.12
N LEU A 376 9.50 0.11 33.20
CA LEU A 376 10.25 0.69 32.08
C LEU A 376 10.37 -0.32 30.93
N PHE A 377 10.71 -1.56 31.24
CA PHE A 377 10.76 -2.66 30.26
C PHE A 377 9.37 -2.92 29.65
N ALA A 378 8.34 -3.12 30.47
CA ALA A 378 7.00 -3.43 30.02
C ALA A 378 6.39 -2.30 29.17
N GLY A 379 6.54 -1.05 29.60
CA GLY A 379 6.07 0.13 28.89
C GLY A 379 6.76 0.30 27.54
N SER A 380 8.09 0.15 27.49
CA SER A 380 8.86 0.25 26.25
C SER A 380 8.55 -0.89 25.28
N PHE A 381 8.45 -2.13 25.77
CA PHE A 381 8.13 -3.31 24.97
C PHE A 381 6.71 -3.22 24.39
N LEU A 382 5.70 -2.96 25.23
CA LEU A 382 4.32 -2.83 24.80
C LEU A 382 4.15 -1.64 23.84
N GLY A 383 4.78 -0.50 24.14
CA GLY A 383 4.76 0.68 23.27
C GLY A 383 5.32 0.37 21.88
N ALA A 384 6.42 -0.39 21.79
CA ALA A 384 7.01 -0.82 20.52
C ALA A 384 6.10 -1.79 19.75
N VAL A 385 5.50 -2.76 20.43
CA VAL A 385 4.57 -3.73 19.84
C VAL A 385 3.33 -3.02 19.28
N LEU A 386 2.66 -2.16 20.05
CA LEU A 386 1.46 -1.44 19.59
C LEU A 386 1.77 -0.49 18.43
N ARG A 387 2.94 0.17 18.44
CA ARG A 387 3.39 1.01 17.33
C ARG A 387 3.54 0.22 16.03
N ASN A 388 4.18 -0.95 16.11
CA ASN A 388 4.35 -1.83 14.95
C ASN A 388 3.01 -2.39 14.47
N GLN A 389 2.14 -2.80 15.38
CA GLN A 389 0.79 -3.27 15.04
C GLN A 389 -0.04 -2.19 14.35
N PHE A 390 0.01 -0.95 14.85
CA PHE A 390 -0.65 0.20 14.21
C PHE A 390 -0.14 0.41 12.79
N MET A 391 1.19 0.43 12.59
CA MET A 391 1.78 0.57 11.26
C MET A 391 1.35 -0.54 10.30
N TYR A 392 1.29 -1.78 10.79
CA TYR A 392 0.88 -2.90 9.98
C TYR A 392 -0.58 -2.82 9.52
N GLU A 393 -1.51 -2.56 10.45
CA GLU A 393 -2.94 -2.50 10.15
C GLU A 393 -3.30 -1.26 9.29
N VAL A 394 -2.68 -0.10 9.51
CA VAL A 394 -2.91 1.07 8.64
C VAL A 394 -2.41 0.82 7.21
N ASN A 395 -1.28 0.13 7.04
CA ASN A 395 -0.79 -0.24 5.71
C ASN A 395 -1.72 -1.21 4.97
N LYS A 396 -2.39 -2.13 5.69
CA LYS A 396 -3.44 -2.99 5.10
C LYS A 396 -4.61 -2.17 4.58
N VAL A 397 -5.11 -1.21 5.38
CA VAL A 397 -6.16 -0.28 4.93
C VAL A 397 -5.70 0.50 3.71
N GLY A 398 -4.45 0.99 3.71
CA GLY A 398 -3.86 1.65 2.55
C GLY A 398 -3.86 0.79 1.30
N LEU A 399 -3.54 -0.51 1.42
CA LEU A 399 -3.59 -1.46 0.31
C LEU A 399 -5.03 -1.69 -0.21
N MET A 400 -6.01 -1.76 0.68
CA MET A 400 -7.43 -1.86 0.29
C MET A 400 -7.90 -0.61 -0.47
N VAL A 401 -7.55 0.59 0.02
CA VAL A 401 -7.85 1.84 -0.68
C VAL A 401 -7.18 1.86 -2.05
N ARG A 402 -5.91 1.43 -2.15
CA ARG A 402 -5.18 1.33 -3.42
C ARG A 402 -5.91 0.43 -4.42
N ALA A 403 -6.29 -0.77 -4.00
CA ALA A 403 -6.98 -1.72 -4.86
C ALA A 403 -8.34 -1.15 -5.34
N ALA A 404 -9.15 -0.59 -4.44
CA ALA A 404 -10.44 -0.01 -4.78
C ALA A 404 -10.31 1.13 -5.80
N VAL A 405 -9.36 2.06 -5.60
CA VAL A 405 -9.20 3.24 -6.46
C VAL A 405 -8.64 2.86 -7.83
N ILE A 406 -7.62 2.00 -7.90
CA ILE A 406 -7.06 1.54 -9.19
C ILE A 406 -8.13 0.81 -9.99
N SER A 407 -8.87 -0.11 -9.37
CA SER A 407 -9.96 -0.82 -10.04
C SER A 407 -11.08 0.12 -10.49
N ALA A 408 -11.42 1.15 -9.71
CA ALA A 408 -12.38 2.17 -10.10
C ALA A 408 -11.93 2.98 -11.32
N ILE A 409 -10.68 3.44 -11.33
CA ILE A 409 -10.09 4.17 -12.47
C ILE A 409 -10.04 3.26 -13.70
N TYR A 410 -9.61 2.00 -13.54
CA TYR A 410 -9.49 1.04 -14.63
C TYR A 410 -10.85 0.72 -15.25
N ARG A 411 -11.86 0.42 -14.42
CA ARG A 411 -13.23 0.19 -14.90
C ARG A 411 -13.77 1.43 -15.61
N LYS A 412 -13.55 2.62 -15.05
CA LYS A 412 -13.99 3.88 -15.67
C LYS A 412 -13.34 4.10 -17.03
N ALA A 413 -12.04 3.85 -17.16
CA ALA A 413 -11.32 3.98 -18.43
C ALA A 413 -11.86 3.05 -19.53
N LEU A 414 -12.46 1.91 -19.16
CA LEU A 414 -13.09 0.97 -20.09
C LEU A 414 -14.55 1.33 -20.44
N CYS A 415 -15.23 2.12 -19.61
CA CYS A 415 -16.66 2.45 -19.80
C CYS A 415 -16.89 3.83 -20.41
N VAL A 416 -15.93 4.74 -20.33
CA VAL A 416 -16.05 6.10 -20.88
C VAL A 416 -15.76 6.09 -22.38
N GLY A 417 -16.60 6.77 -23.17
CA GLY A 417 -16.40 6.86 -24.61
C GLY A 417 -15.12 7.61 -25.02
N SER A 418 -14.54 7.21 -26.16
CA SER A 418 -13.26 7.73 -26.67
C SER A 418 -13.22 9.26 -26.76
N ALA A 419 -14.33 9.88 -27.17
CA ALA A 419 -14.54 11.33 -27.23
C ALA A 419 -14.24 12.03 -25.90
N SER A 420 -14.86 11.57 -24.81
CA SER A 420 -14.67 12.13 -23.47
C SER A 420 -13.30 11.78 -22.89
N LEU A 421 -12.77 10.61 -23.25
CA LEU A 421 -11.45 10.15 -22.82
C LEU A 421 -10.33 11.01 -23.41
N THR A 422 -10.47 11.56 -24.63
CA THR A 422 -9.48 12.48 -25.24
C THR A 422 -9.21 13.75 -24.43
N ARG A 423 -10.10 14.13 -23.50
CA ARG A 423 -9.86 15.24 -22.55
C ARG A 423 -8.67 14.96 -21.62
N PHE A 424 -8.30 13.69 -21.46
CA PHE A 424 -7.18 13.24 -20.65
C PHE A 424 -6.18 12.49 -21.53
N THR A 425 -4.89 12.71 -21.29
CA THR A 425 -3.86 11.92 -21.95
C THR A 425 -3.73 10.54 -21.29
N VAL A 426 -3.31 9.52 -22.06
CA VAL A 426 -3.02 8.18 -21.52
C VAL A 426 -2.02 8.26 -20.35
N GLY A 427 -1.02 9.14 -20.46
CA GLY A 427 -0.06 9.41 -19.40
C GLY A 427 -0.69 9.97 -18.12
N GLU A 428 -1.72 10.80 -18.21
CA GLU A 428 -2.47 11.28 -17.04
C GLU A 428 -3.27 10.17 -16.35
N VAL A 429 -3.91 9.28 -17.12
CA VAL A 429 -4.64 8.14 -16.56
C VAL A 429 -3.69 7.17 -15.85
N VAL A 430 -2.52 6.91 -16.43
CA VAL A 430 -1.46 6.12 -15.77
C VAL A 430 -0.96 6.82 -14.50
N ASN A 431 -0.85 8.16 -14.51
CA ASN A 431 -0.51 8.93 -13.32
C ASN A 431 -1.59 8.85 -12.23
N PHE A 432 -2.88 8.78 -12.60
CA PHE A 432 -3.97 8.56 -11.65
C PHE A 432 -3.81 7.22 -10.91
N MET A 433 -3.52 6.14 -11.64
CA MET A 433 -3.34 4.79 -11.08
C MET A 433 -2.03 4.64 -10.27
N SER A 434 -1.00 5.42 -10.60
CA SER A 434 0.33 5.34 -9.96
C SER A 434 0.52 6.42 -8.89
N THR A 435 0.84 7.64 -9.30
CA THR A 435 1.28 8.74 -8.42
C THR A 435 0.14 9.27 -7.55
N ASP A 436 -1.02 9.57 -8.15
CA ASP A 436 -2.14 10.15 -7.40
C ASP A 436 -2.76 9.15 -6.43
N THR A 437 -2.90 7.88 -6.83
CA THR A 437 -3.30 6.81 -5.91
C THR A 437 -2.29 6.64 -4.77
N SER A 438 -0.98 6.70 -5.05
CA SER A 438 0.04 6.59 -3.99
C SER A 438 -0.05 7.73 -2.97
N ARG A 439 -0.33 8.97 -3.41
CA ARG A 439 -0.59 10.10 -2.51
C ARG A 439 -1.83 9.88 -1.64
N LEU A 440 -2.90 9.32 -2.21
CA LEU A 440 -4.11 8.97 -1.47
C LEU A 440 -3.88 7.83 -0.44
N VAL A 441 -3.00 6.87 -0.75
CA VAL A 441 -2.59 5.85 0.24
C VAL A 441 -1.79 6.49 1.39
N ASN A 442 -0.87 7.41 1.07
CA ASN A 442 -0.08 8.12 2.07
C ASN A 442 -0.94 8.98 3.01
N PHE A 443 -2.12 9.45 2.57
CA PHE A 443 -3.09 10.12 3.43
C PHE A 443 -3.51 9.27 4.63
N CYS A 444 -3.64 7.94 4.48
CA CYS A 444 -4.03 7.06 5.58
C CYS A 444 -3.03 7.14 6.76
N LEU A 445 -1.72 7.23 6.46
CA LEU A 445 -0.67 7.41 7.45
C LEU A 445 -0.66 8.85 7.99
N SER A 446 -0.69 9.84 7.11
CA SER A 446 -0.61 11.26 7.46
C SER A 446 -1.79 11.73 8.34
N LEU A 447 -3.00 11.22 8.12
CA LEU A 447 -4.18 11.64 8.88
C LEU A 447 -4.07 11.32 10.37
N HIS A 448 -3.50 10.15 10.73
CA HIS A 448 -3.27 9.82 12.14
C HIS A 448 -2.11 10.59 12.75
N GLU A 449 -1.09 10.95 11.98
CA GLU A 449 0.00 11.82 12.45
C GLU A 449 -0.46 13.26 12.68
N LEU A 450 -1.45 13.75 11.92
CA LEU A 450 -1.94 15.13 12.01
C LEU A 450 -2.39 15.53 13.41
N TRP A 451 -3.13 14.66 14.11
CA TRP A 451 -3.58 14.91 15.48
C TRP A 451 -2.60 14.36 16.52
N SER A 452 -1.89 13.28 16.20
CA SER A 452 -0.93 12.62 17.10
C SER A 452 0.29 13.51 17.40
N LEU A 453 0.88 14.15 16.39
CA LEU A 453 2.10 14.95 16.57
C LEU A 453 1.89 16.21 17.43
N PRO A 454 0.84 17.03 17.22
CA PRO A 454 0.56 18.16 18.11
C PRO A 454 0.25 17.72 19.55
N PHE A 455 -0.46 16.60 19.71
CA PHE A 455 -0.74 16.03 21.01
C PHE A 455 0.55 15.57 21.72
N GLN A 456 1.44 14.87 21.02
CA GLN A 456 2.74 14.48 21.53
C GLN A 456 3.59 15.70 21.89
N PHE A 457 3.59 16.73 21.05
CA PHE A 457 4.29 17.99 21.28
C PHE A 457 3.79 18.69 22.54
N ALA A 458 2.47 18.84 22.71
CA ALA A 458 1.85 19.49 23.86
C ALA A 458 2.21 18.78 25.19
N ILE A 459 2.11 17.45 25.24
CA ILE A 459 2.47 16.67 26.43
C ILE A 459 3.97 16.77 26.72
N THR A 460 4.82 16.70 25.68
CA THR A 460 6.28 16.83 25.87
C THR A 460 6.65 18.19 26.46
N LEU A 461 6.03 19.28 25.99
CA LEU A 461 6.24 20.62 26.56
C LEU A 461 5.75 20.70 28.01
N TYR A 462 4.59 20.12 28.32
CA TYR A 462 4.08 20.08 29.68
C TYR A 462 5.02 19.33 30.64
N LEU A 463 5.52 18.15 30.24
CA LEU A 463 6.48 17.39 31.03
C LEU A 463 7.83 18.12 31.17
N LEU A 464 8.27 18.82 30.13
CA LEU A 464 9.51 19.59 30.18
C LEU A 464 9.38 20.82 31.10
N TYR A 465 8.21 21.47 31.12
CA TYR A 465 7.87 22.52 32.08
C TYR A 465 7.89 22.01 33.52
N GLN A 466 7.31 20.82 33.77
CA GLN A 466 7.34 20.21 35.10
C GLN A 466 8.77 19.94 35.57
N GLN A 467 9.68 19.61 34.65
CA GLN A 467 11.03 19.18 34.99
C GLN A 467 12.03 20.33 35.17
N VAL A 468 11.96 21.37 34.31
CA VAL A 468 12.94 22.46 34.26
C VAL A 468 12.30 23.84 34.44
N GLY A 469 11.02 23.91 34.81
CA GLY A 469 10.31 25.17 35.05
C GLY A 469 10.25 26.04 33.79
N VAL A 470 10.40 27.36 33.92
CA VAL A 470 10.31 28.33 32.80
C VAL A 470 11.52 28.25 31.85
N ALA A 471 12.63 27.64 32.27
CA ALA A 471 13.87 27.58 31.47
C ALA A 471 13.71 26.85 30.13
N PHE A 472 12.73 25.95 29.99
CA PHE A 472 12.46 25.28 28.71
C PHE A 472 12.07 26.24 27.59
N LEU A 473 11.52 27.43 27.91
CA LEU A 473 11.14 28.44 26.92
C LEU A 473 12.32 28.95 26.11
N GLY A 474 13.51 29.06 26.71
CA GLY A 474 14.73 29.45 26.01
C GLY A 474 15.13 28.44 24.94
N GLY A 475 15.08 27.14 25.28
CA GLY A 475 15.31 26.06 24.33
C GLY A 475 14.24 25.96 23.25
N LEU A 476 12.97 26.16 23.63
CA LEU A 476 11.84 26.17 22.70
C LEU A 476 11.93 27.32 21.69
N ALA A 477 12.28 28.53 22.14
CA ALA A 477 12.47 29.68 21.26
C ALA A 477 13.55 29.43 20.20
N LEU A 478 14.67 28.83 20.61
CA LEU A 478 15.73 28.46 19.67
C LEU A 478 15.29 27.35 18.70
N ALA A 479 14.58 26.34 19.19
CA ALA A 479 14.06 25.26 18.35
C ALA A 479 13.08 25.79 17.30
N LEU A 480 12.17 26.69 17.70
CA LEU A 480 11.21 27.33 16.79
C LEU A 480 11.90 28.28 15.81
N LEU A 481 12.98 28.96 16.20
CA LEU A 481 13.78 29.81 15.29
C LEU A 481 14.49 28.99 14.20
N LEU A 482 14.86 27.73 14.48
CA LEU A 482 15.51 26.86 13.51
C LEU A 482 14.55 26.28 12.46
N VAL A 483 13.25 26.24 12.74
CA VAL A 483 12.22 25.81 11.76
C VAL A 483 12.19 26.67 10.49
N PRO A 484 12.08 28.02 10.53
CA PRO A 484 12.09 28.84 9.32
C PRO A 484 13.43 28.80 8.58
N ILE A 485 14.55 28.66 9.29
CA ILE A 485 15.88 28.48 8.66
C ILE A 485 15.90 27.20 7.84
N ASN A 486 15.46 26.08 8.43
CA ASN A 486 15.35 24.81 7.73
C ASN A 486 14.36 24.88 6.56
N LYS A 487 13.26 25.63 6.68
CA LYS A 487 12.31 25.86 5.57
C LYS A 487 12.95 26.62 4.40
N VAL A 488 13.74 27.65 4.66
CA VAL A 488 14.44 28.40 3.59
C VAL A 488 15.46 27.50 2.89
N ILE A 489 16.23 26.71 3.65
CA ILE A 489 17.18 25.73 3.09
C ILE A 489 16.43 24.70 2.23
N ALA A 490 15.34 24.13 2.75
CA ALA A 490 14.52 23.14 2.03
C ALA A 490 13.93 23.70 0.73
N ASN A 491 13.42 24.93 0.73
CA ASN A 491 12.93 25.59 -0.47
C ASN A 491 14.03 25.80 -1.51
N ARG A 492 15.24 26.18 -1.08
CA ARG A 492 16.41 26.31 -1.97
C ARG A 492 16.85 24.96 -2.55
N ILE A 493 16.80 23.90 -1.75
CA ILE A 493 17.03 22.53 -2.21
C ILE A 493 15.98 22.16 -3.27
N MET A 494 14.70 22.43 -3.02
CA MET A 494 13.61 22.11 -3.94
C MET A 494 13.75 22.84 -5.28
N MET A 495 14.02 24.15 -5.27
CA MET A 495 14.26 24.94 -6.49
C MET A 495 15.47 24.40 -7.28
N SER A 496 16.58 24.11 -6.59
CA SER A 496 17.78 23.54 -7.23
C SER A 496 17.51 22.13 -7.79
N ASN A 497 16.67 21.34 -7.11
CA ASN A 497 16.25 20.02 -7.56
C ASN A 497 15.40 20.09 -8.83
N GLN A 498 14.47 21.04 -8.93
CA GLN A 498 13.70 21.26 -10.15
C GLN A 498 14.59 21.62 -11.35
N GLU A 499 15.58 22.50 -11.16
CA GLU A 499 16.55 22.82 -12.21
C GLU A 499 17.44 21.63 -12.57
N MET A 500 17.93 20.87 -11.58
CA MET A 500 18.70 19.65 -11.81
C MET A 500 17.91 18.63 -12.64
N LEU A 501 16.61 18.46 -12.35
CA LEU A 501 15.74 17.55 -13.10
C LEU A 501 15.63 17.97 -14.58
N LYS A 502 15.53 19.27 -14.88
CA LYS A 502 15.53 19.77 -16.28
C LYS A 502 16.81 19.36 -17.04
N HIS A 503 17.99 19.56 -16.45
CA HIS A 503 19.26 19.17 -17.08
C HIS A 503 19.41 17.64 -17.17
N LYS A 504 18.93 16.90 -16.16
CA LYS A 504 18.86 15.43 -16.18
C LYS A 504 18.00 14.94 -17.34
N ASP A 505 16.82 15.51 -17.55
CA ASP A 505 15.89 15.08 -18.60
C ASP A 505 16.45 15.35 -19.99
N SER A 506 17.09 16.51 -20.20
CA SER A 506 17.84 16.79 -21.42
C SER A 506 18.95 15.77 -21.67
N ARG A 507 19.72 15.40 -20.64
CA ARG A 507 20.77 14.37 -20.74
C ARG A 507 20.19 12.99 -21.06
N VAL A 508 19.11 12.59 -20.39
CA VAL A 508 18.45 11.29 -20.61
C VAL A 508 17.88 11.21 -22.02
N LYS A 509 17.20 12.26 -22.49
CA LYS A 509 16.71 12.37 -23.87
C LYS A 509 17.83 12.19 -24.88
N LEU A 510 18.93 12.93 -24.73
CA LEU A 510 20.09 12.82 -25.63
C LEU A 510 20.72 11.42 -25.58
N MET A 511 20.77 10.79 -24.41
CA MET A 511 21.26 9.42 -24.26
C MET A 511 20.35 8.40 -24.97
N THR A 512 19.03 8.57 -24.89
CA THR A 512 18.06 7.71 -25.60
C THR A 512 18.21 7.86 -27.11
N GLU A 513 18.26 9.09 -27.63
CA GLU A 513 18.51 9.36 -29.06
C GLU A 513 19.83 8.72 -29.53
N PHE A 514 20.89 8.83 -28.71
CA PHE A 514 22.18 8.21 -28.98
C PHE A 514 22.10 6.68 -29.05
N LEU A 515 21.41 6.03 -28.11
CA LEU A 515 21.27 4.57 -28.07
C LEU A 515 20.40 4.05 -29.23
N CYS A 516 19.28 4.72 -29.55
CA CYS A 516 18.44 4.38 -30.69
C CYS A 516 19.20 4.54 -32.02
N GLY A 517 20.08 5.54 -32.12
CA GLY A 517 20.89 5.84 -33.31
C GLY A 517 22.26 5.16 -33.35
N ILE A 518 22.57 4.21 -32.46
CA ILE A 518 23.95 3.75 -32.23
C ILE A 518 24.65 3.24 -33.48
N ARG A 519 23.95 2.51 -34.36
CA ARG A 519 24.51 1.96 -35.61
C ARG A 519 24.98 3.07 -36.55
N VAL A 520 24.16 4.10 -36.73
CA VAL A 520 24.46 5.25 -37.59
C VAL A 520 25.62 6.07 -37.01
N ILE A 521 25.61 6.28 -35.69
CA ILE A 521 26.66 7.04 -35.01
C ILE A 521 28.01 6.34 -35.09
N LYS A 522 28.03 5.00 -34.93
CA LYS A 522 29.22 4.15 -35.10
C LYS A 522 29.73 4.18 -36.54
N PHE A 523 28.83 4.09 -37.52
CA PHE A 523 29.16 4.16 -38.94
C PHE A 523 29.86 5.48 -39.31
N TYR A 524 29.40 6.60 -38.76
CA TYR A 524 30.00 7.93 -38.98
C TYR A 524 31.14 8.29 -37.99
N ALA A 525 31.51 7.40 -37.08
CA ALA A 525 32.50 7.65 -36.03
C ALA A 525 32.22 8.92 -35.18
N TRP A 526 30.93 9.20 -34.90
CA TRP A 526 30.48 10.40 -34.18
C TRP A 526 30.41 10.24 -32.66
N GLU A 527 30.90 9.13 -32.09
CA GLU A 527 30.79 8.84 -30.66
C GLU A 527 31.41 9.93 -29.80
N LYS A 528 32.56 10.47 -30.20
CA LYS A 528 33.27 11.52 -29.46
C LYS A 528 32.48 12.83 -29.43
N HIS A 529 31.79 13.17 -30.52
CA HIS A 529 30.96 14.37 -30.60
C HIS A 529 29.76 14.26 -29.64
N PHE A 530 29.02 13.16 -29.69
CA PHE A 530 27.89 12.91 -28.78
C PHE A 530 28.34 12.79 -27.32
N SER A 531 29.46 12.13 -27.05
CA SER A 531 30.05 12.05 -25.70
C SER A 531 30.33 13.43 -25.11
N THR A 532 30.85 14.36 -25.92
CA THR A 532 31.13 15.74 -25.47
C THR A 532 29.84 16.49 -25.14
N ARG A 533 28.78 16.34 -25.95
CA ARG A 533 27.47 16.94 -25.69
C ARG A 533 26.82 16.37 -24.42
N ILE A 534 26.89 15.05 -24.22
CA ILE A 534 26.37 14.39 -23.01
C ILE A 534 27.12 14.89 -21.77
N ASN A 535 28.44 15.01 -21.84
CA ASN A 535 29.26 15.52 -20.73
C ASN A 535 28.97 17.00 -20.42
N ALA A 536 28.65 17.82 -21.42
CA ALA A 536 28.24 19.22 -21.20
C ALA A 536 26.93 19.30 -20.41
N CYS A 537 25.90 18.54 -20.79
CA CYS A 537 24.67 18.46 -20.01
C CYS A 537 24.91 17.91 -18.60
N ARG A 538 25.81 16.93 -18.45
CA ARG A 538 26.19 16.38 -17.15
C ARG A 538 26.88 17.42 -16.25
N ALA A 539 27.67 18.32 -16.81
CA ALA A 539 28.34 19.37 -16.03
C ALA A 539 27.33 20.34 -15.40
N GLU A 540 26.31 20.76 -16.15
CA GLU A 540 25.21 21.59 -15.65
C GLU A 540 24.38 20.86 -14.58
N GLU A 541 24.06 19.58 -14.82
CA GLU A 541 23.38 18.72 -13.84
C GLU A 541 24.18 18.63 -12.52
N LEU A 542 25.49 18.41 -12.61
CA LEU A 542 26.39 18.32 -11.45
C LEU A 542 26.51 19.65 -10.70
N GLN A 543 26.43 20.80 -11.37
CA GLN A 543 26.47 22.10 -10.71
C GLN A 543 25.28 22.28 -9.78
N LYS A 544 24.06 21.92 -10.24
CA LYS A 544 22.85 21.98 -9.41
C LYS A 544 22.86 20.90 -8.33
N LEU A 545 23.35 19.69 -8.64
CA LEU A 545 23.53 18.63 -7.65
C LEU A 545 24.48 19.01 -6.52
N ARG A 546 25.57 19.74 -6.81
CA ARG A 546 26.49 20.27 -5.78
C ARG A 546 25.76 21.19 -4.80
N ALA A 547 24.97 22.14 -5.31
CA ALA A 547 24.19 23.04 -4.48
C ALA A 547 23.22 22.26 -3.58
N ILE A 548 22.51 21.26 -4.14
CA ILE A 548 21.61 20.38 -3.37
C ILE A 548 22.38 19.67 -2.24
N LYS A 549 23.49 19.02 -2.54
CA LYS A 549 24.21 18.18 -1.56
C LYS A 549 24.91 18.98 -0.46
N TYR A 550 25.40 20.18 -0.76
CA TYR A 550 25.95 21.06 0.29
C TYR A 550 24.86 21.66 1.19
N LEU A 551 23.72 22.05 0.62
CA LEU A 551 22.57 22.51 1.40
C LEU A 551 21.97 21.38 2.25
N ASP A 552 21.93 20.15 1.72
CA ASP A 552 21.51 18.94 2.44
C ASP A 552 22.47 18.63 3.60
N ALA A 553 23.79 18.72 3.38
CA ALA A 553 24.78 18.58 4.45
C ALA A 553 24.60 19.61 5.57
N LEU A 554 24.31 20.87 5.22
CA LEU A 554 23.99 21.92 6.21
C LEU A 554 22.71 21.59 6.98
N CYS A 555 21.66 21.14 6.29
CA CYS A 555 20.39 20.72 6.90
C CYS A 555 20.60 19.58 7.90
N VAL A 556 21.30 18.51 7.49
CA VAL A 556 21.62 17.35 8.34
C VAL A 556 22.41 17.78 9.59
N TYR A 557 23.38 18.68 9.44
CA TYR A 557 24.12 19.24 10.57
C TYR A 557 23.20 20.00 11.54
N LEU A 558 22.36 20.91 11.04
CA LEU A 558 21.43 21.68 11.88
C LEU A 558 20.50 20.74 12.68
N TRP A 559 20.03 19.65 12.08
CA TRP A 559 19.22 18.63 12.76
C TRP A 559 19.98 17.84 13.82
N ALA A 560 21.23 17.46 13.53
CA ALA A 560 22.06 16.72 14.48
C ALA A 560 22.49 17.58 15.68
N ALA A 561 22.72 18.88 15.45
CA ALA A 561 23.13 19.84 16.48
C ALA A 561 21.96 20.32 17.36
N LEU A 562 20.74 20.39 16.81
CA LEU A 562 19.55 20.92 17.47
C LEU A 562 19.32 20.38 18.91
N PRO A 563 19.26 19.06 19.18
CA PRO A 563 19.04 18.56 20.54
C PRO A 563 20.11 19.01 21.54
N VAL A 564 21.38 19.06 21.09
CA VAL A 564 22.51 19.43 21.94
C VAL A 564 22.43 20.91 22.29
N VAL A 565 22.23 21.77 21.29
CA VAL A 565 22.16 23.22 21.50
C VAL A 565 20.94 23.61 22.33
N VAL A 566 19.77 23.01 22.06
CA VAL A 566 18.55 23.23 22.86
C VAL A 566 18.77 22.81 24.31
N SER A 567 19.37 21.65 24.56
CA SER A 567 19.64 21.18 25.92
C SER A 567 20.62 22.10 26.66
N ILE A 568 21.68 22.57 25.98
CA ILE A 568 22.64 23.53 26.55
C ILE A 568 21.94 24.83 26.97
N VAL A 569 21.10 25.40 26.09
CA VAL A 569 20.37 26.64 26.39
C VAL A 569 19.41 26.44 27.56
N ILE A 570 18.71 25.31 27.64
CA ILE A 570 17.81 24.98 28.75
C ILE A 570 18.59 24.88 30.06
N PHE A 571 19.72 24.17 30.09
CA PHE A 571 20.50 24.03 31.32
C PHE A 571 21.18 25.33 31.75
N ILE A 572 21.70 26.13 30.82
CA ILE A 572 22.28 27.45 31.13
C ILE A 572 21.21 28.38 31.70
N THR A 573 20.05 28.49 31.05
CA THR A 573 18.94 29.33 31.54
C THR A 573 18.44 28.86 32.90
N TYR A 574 18.40 27.55 33.15
CA TYR A 574 18.02 26.99 34.45
C TYR A 574 18.99 27.35 35.58
N VAL A 575 20.31 27.28 35.31
CA VAL A 575 21.35 27.68 36.27
C VAL A 575 21.33 29.20 36.50
N LEU A 576 21.14 30.00 35.45
CA LEU A 576 21.02 31.46 35.55
C LEU A 576 19.80 31.91 36.37
N LEU A 577 18.73 31.12 36.40
CA LEU A 577 17.56 31.34 37.26
C LEU A 577 17.81 30.95 38.74
N GLY A 578 19.01 30.46 39.08
CA GLY A 578 19.40 30.15 40.45
C GLY A 578 19.07 28.73 40.91
N HIS A 579 18.64 27.84 40.00
CA HIS A 579 18.31 26.45 40.34
C HIS A 579 19.51 25.50 40.18
N GLN A 580 19.56 24.43 41.00
CA GLN A 580 20.60 23.40 40.92
C GLN A 580 20.21 22.26 39.97
N LEU A 581 21.15 21.84 39.13
CA LEU A 581 21.00 20.71 38.20
C LEU A 581 21.22 19.38 38.92
N THR A 582 20.20 18.52 38.95
CA THR A 582 20.29 17.13 39.44
C THR A 582 20.39 16.14 38.28
N ALA A 583 20.94 14.95 38.53
CA ALA A 583 21.07 13.88 37.53
C ALA A 583 19.74 13.60 36.85
N THR A 584 18.71 13.43 37.68
CA THR A 584 17.34 13.14 37.26
C THR A 584 16.82 14.19 36.29
N LYS A 585 16.95 15.48 36.61
CA LYS A 585 16.47 16.57 35.73
C LYS A 585 17.21 16.59 34.40
N VAL A 586 18.52 16.35 34.40
CA VAL A 586 19.33 16.38 33.18
C VAL A 586 18.95 15.23 32.24
N PHE A 587 18.95 13.98 32.71
CA PHE A 587 18.66 12.82 31.86
C PHE A 587 17.21 12.79 31.35
N THR A 588 16.26 13.17 32.20
CA THR A 588 14.85 13.25 31.82
C THR A 588 14.58 14.38 30.84
N ALA A 589 15.18 15.57 31.04
CA ALA A 589 15.07 16.68 30.10
C ALA A 589 15.71 16.34 28.74
N LEU A 590 16.87 15.66 28.70
CA LEU A 590 17.49 15.18 27.47
C LEU A 590 16.58 14.21 26.70
N ALA A 591 15.95 13.27 27.40
CA ALA A 591 14.99 12.34 26.81
C ALA A 591 13.76 13.06 26.24
N LEU A 592 13.21 14.05 26.97
CA LEU A 592 12.07 14.86 26.54
C LEU A 592 12.41 15.79 25.35
N VAL A 593 13.59 16.42 25.35
CA VAL A 593 14.08 17.22 24.21
C VAL A 593 14.24 16.33 22.97
N GLY A 594 14.73 15.10 23.13
CA GLY A 594 14.78 14.11 22.05
C GLY A 594 13.41 13.79 21.46
N MET A 595 12.36 13.73 22.29
CA MET A 595 10.97 13.52 21.84
C MET A 595 10.36 14.74 21.16
N LEU A 596 10.82 15.96 21.46
CA LEU A 596 10.30 17.21 20.91
C LEU A 596 10.68 17.41 19.43
N ILE A 597 11.82 16.86 19.00
CA ILE A 597 12.40 17.11 17.68
C ILE A 597 11.61 16.42 16.56
N LEU A 598 11.15 15.19 16.79
CA LEU A 598 10.45 14.40 15.78
C LEU A 598 9.12 15.06 15.33
N PRO A 599 8.23 15.54 16.24
CA PRO A 599 7.04 16.29 15.87
C PRO A 599 7.35 17.58 15.09
N LEU A 600 8.35 18.36 15.51
CA LEU A 600 8.73 19.61 14.83
C LEU A 600 9.20 19.36 13.39
N ASN A 601 9.91 18.26 13.14
CA ASN A 601 10.40 17.92 11.81
C ASN A 601 9.31 17.32 10.91
N SER A 602 8.48 16.44 11.46
CA SER A 602 7.55 15.63 10.64
C SER A 602 6.26 16.38 10.29
N PHE A 603 5.85 17.34 11.11
CA PHE A 603 4.57 18.04 10.94
C PHE A 603 4.39 18.74 9.57
N PRO A 604 5.39 19.46 9.03
CA PRO A 604 5.27 20.04 7.68
C PRO A 604 5.04 19.00 6.58
N TRP A 605 5.69 17.82 6.68
CA TRP A 605 5.53 16.74 5.71
C TRP A 605 4.15 16.10 5.79
N VAL A 606 3.61 15.95 6.99
CA VAL A 606 2.23 15.45 7.21
C VAL A 606 1.21 16.39 6.59
N LEU A 607 1.36 17.70 6.81
CA LEU A 607 0.47 18.71 6.23
C LEU A 607 0.54 18.71 4.70
N ASN A 608 1.75 18.69 4.12
CA ASN A 608 1.93 18.59 2.68
C ASN A 608 1.33 17.30 2.11
N GLY A 609 1.52 16.16 2.79
CA GLY A 609 0.96 14.88 2.38
C GLY A 609 -0.57 14.88 2.32
N ILE A 610 -1.24 15.57 3.25
CA ILE A 610 -2.70 15.73 3.22
C ILE A 610 -3.14 16.66 2.09
N LEU A 611 -2.45 17.77 1.88
CA LEU A 611 -2.76 18.71 0.80
C LEU A 611 -2.58 18.06 -0.57
N GLU A 612 -1.49 17.30 -0.77
CA GLU A 612 -1.24 16.55 -2.00
C GLU A 612 -2.32 15.49 -2.24
N ALA A 613 -2.70 14.74 -1.20
CA ALA A 613 -3.76 13.74 -1.31
C ALA A 613 -5.12 14.36 -1.68
N LYS A 614 -5.43 15.57 -1.16
CA LYS A 614 -6.64 16.30 -1.55
C LYS A 614 -6.62 16.66 -3.05
N VAL A 615 -5.51 17.20 -3.55
CA VAL A 615 -5.39 17.55 -4.98
C VAL A 615 -5.51 16.30 -5.86
N SER A 616 -4.89 15.19 -5.45
CA SER A 616 -5.01 13.90 -6.15
C SER A 616 -6.43 13.35 -6.13
N LEU A 617 -7.13 13.45 -4.99
CA LEU A 617 -8.53 13.08 -4.86
C LEU A 617 -9.41 13.89 -5.81
N ASP A 618 -9.24 15.22 -5.86
CA ASP A 618 -10.03 16.11 -6.73
C ASP A 618 -9.75 15.85 -8.24
N ARG A 619 -8.55 15.39 -8.60
CA ARG A 619 -8.22 14.99 -9.98
C ARG A 619 -8.86 13.66 -10.36
N ILE A 620 -8.76 12.65 -9.49
CA ILE A 620 -9.38 11.34 -9.71
C ILE A 620 -10.90 11.47 -9.75
N GLN A 621 -11.49 12.26 -8.85
CA GLN A 621 -12.92 12.51 -8.81
C GLN A 621 -13.43 13.07 -10.16
N ARG A 622 -12.76 14.10 -10.71
CA ARG A 622 -13.10 14.66 -12.04
C ARG A 622 -13.05 13.64 -13.17
N PHE A 623 -12.19 12.63 -13.07
CA PHE A 623 -12.13 11.53 -14.04
C PHE A 623 -13.28 10.54 -13.84
N LEU A 624 -13.63 10.21 -12.58
CA LEU A 624 -14.74 9.32 -12.26
C LEU A 624 -16.13 9.93 -12.56
N GLU A 625 -16.21 11.26 -12.61
CA GLU A 625 -17.40 12.05 -12.99
C GLU A 625 -17.67 12.07 -14.50
N LEU A 626 -16.76 11.57 -15.34
CA LEU A 626 -17.03 11.46 -16.78
C LEU A 626 -18.28 10.60 -17.03
N VAL A 627 -19.05 10.91 -18.07
CA VAL A 627 -20.25 10.14 -18.40
C VAL A 627 -19.83 8.77 -18.97
N ASP A 628 -20.39 7.70 -18.39
CA ASP A 628 -20.22 6.35 -18.93
C ASP A 628 -21.01 6.21 -20.24
N GLN A 629 -20.43 5.49 -21.19
CA GLN A 629 -21.09 5.23 -22.46
C GLN A 629 -22.15 4.14 -22.30
N ASP A 630 -23.40 4.49 -22.57
CA ASP A 630 -24.51 3.54 -22.59
C ASP A 630 -24.66 2.93 -23.99
N LEU A 631 -24.21 1.68 -24.14
CA LEU A 631 -24.33 0.92 -25.39
C LEU A 631 -25.77 0.45 -25.64
N GLU A 632 -26.57 0.23 -24.60
CA GLU A 632 -27.97 -0.19 -24.75
C GLU A 632 -28.81 0.95 -25.32
N ALA A 633 -28.54 2.20 -24.92
CA ALA A 633 -29.16 3.37 -25.54
C ALA A 633 -28.59 3.70 -26.94
N TYR A 634 -27.37 3.23 -27.24
CA TYR A 634 -26.71 3.47 -28.52
C TYR A 634 -27.32 2.64 -29.66
N TYR A 635 -27.52 1.35 -29.42
CA TYR A 635 -28.04 0.42 -30.43
C TYR A 635 -29.56 0.21 -30.29
N ALA A 636 -30.25 0.06 -31.42
CA ALA A 636 -31.64 -0.38 -31.43
C ALA A 636 -31.70 -1.90 -31.17
N LEU A 637 -32.70 -2.33 -30.40
CA LEU A 637 -32.90 -3.74 -30.05
C LEU A 637 -33.39 -4.58 -31.24
N ASP A 638 -34.29 -4.02 -32.04
CA ASP A 638 -34.92 -4.71 -33.18
C ASP A 638 -34.50 -4.09 -34.51
N SER A 639 -34.42 -4.93 -35.54
CA SER A 639 -34.22 -4.45 -36.91
C SER A 639 -35.47 -3.70 -37.38
N PRO A 640 -35.32 -2.49 -37.94
CA PRO A 640 -36.46 -1.77 -38.53
C PRO A 640 -36.85 -2.29 -39.93
N SER A 641 -36.32 -3.44 -40.36
CA SER A 641 -36.55 -4.08 -41.66
C SER A 641 -36.85 -5.58 -41.50
N ASP A 642 -37.81 -6.13 -42.26
CA ASP A 642 -38.13 -7.57 -42.25
C ASP A 642 -37.06 -8.46 -42.94
N THR A 643 -36.07 -7.87 -43.60
CA THR A 643 -34.98 -8.59 -44.28
C THR A 643 -33.83 -8.92 -43.33
N PRO A 644 -33.09 -10.04 -43.51
CA PRO A 644 -31.95 -10.39 -42.65
C PRO A 644 -30.76 -9.43 -42.86
N THR A 645 -30.79 -8.28 -42.19
CA THR A 645 -29.73 -7.28 -42.16
C THR A 645 -28.77 -7.54 -41.00
N ALA A 646 -27.47 -7.39 -41.28
CA ALA A 646 -26.41 -7.47 -40.28
C ALA A 646 -26.19 -6.12 -39.59
N ILE A 647 -26.19 -5.02 -40.37
CA ILE A 647 -26.02 -3.65 -39.88
C ILE A 647 -27.03 -2.77 -40.59
N GLU A 648 -27.69 -1.89 -39.84
CA GLU A 648 -28.62 -0.90 -40.37
C GLU A 648 -28.49 0.44 -39.65
N MET A 649 -28.45 1.54 -40.42
CA MET A 649 -28.39 2.90 -39.90
C MET A 649 -29.39 3.79 -40.63
N ARG A 650 -30.25 4.51 -39.90
CA ARG A 650 -31.28 5.40 -40.46
C ARG A 650 -31.24 6.77 -39.80
N GLY A 651 -31.09 7.82 -40.61
CA GLY A 651 -31.07 9.23 -40.17
C GLY A 651 -30.06 9.51 -39.06
N ALA A 652 -28.94 8.79 -39.05
CA ALA A 652 -27.99 8.79 -37.95
C ALA A 652 -26.90 9.85 -38.15
N ALA A 653 -26.67 10.65 -37.11
CA ALA A 653 -25.63 11.67 -37.09
C ALA A 653 -24.66 11.42 -35.94
N PHE A 654 -23.35 11.51 -36.23
CA PHE A 654 -22.29 11.18 -35.29
C PHE A 654 -21.24 12.28 -35.18
N SER A 655 -20.65 12.42 -34.00
CA SER A 655 -19.55 13.33 -33.75
C SER A 655 -18.52 12.79 -32.75
N TRP A 656 -17.26 13.22 -32.94
CA TRP A 656 -16.16 12.95 -32.00
C TRP A 656 -16.19 13.85 -30.76
N ALA A 657 -16.95 14.95 -30.79
CA ALA A 657 -17.11 15.86 -29.67
C ALA A 657 -18.60 16.12 -29.43
N PRO A 658 -19.04 16.26 -28.17
CA PRO A 658 -20.37 16.77 -27.89
C PRO A 658 -20.49 18.19 -28.46
N VAL A 659 -21.59 18.47 -29.16
CA VAL A 659 -21.87 19.82 -29.64
C VAL A 659 -22.18 20.66 -28.41
N GLU A 660 -21.24 21.49 -27.98
CA GLU A 660 -21.50 22.48 -26.94
C GLU A 660 -22.62 23.40 -27.45
N LYS A 661 -23.78 23.35 -26.78
CA LYS A 661 -24.85 24.31 -27.01
C LYS A 661 -24.28 25.70 -26.69
N GLU A 662 -24.25 26.55 -27.71
CA GLU A 662 -23.71 27.92 -27.71
C GLU A 662 -23.78 28.62 -26.35
N SER A 663 -22.64 28.71 -25.65
CA SER A 663 -22.38 29.83 -24.75
C SER A 663 -21.47 30.81 -25.48
N THR A 664 -22.00 32.02 -25.62
CA THR A 664 -21.45 33.19 -26.29
C THR A 664 -19.93 33.39 -26.09
N MET A 665 -19.26 33.62 -27.22
CA MET A 665 -17.95 34.23 -27.45
C MET A 665 -16.77 33.30 -27.83
N GLN A 666 -16.39 33.48 -29.11
CA GLN A 666 -15.18 33.07 -29.85
C GLN A 666 -15.15 31.64 -30.42
N PRO A 667 -15.32 31.49 -31.76
CA PRO A 667 -15.16 30.22 -32.44
C PRO A 667 -13.66 29.96 -32.65
N LEU A 668 -13.03 29.14 -31.81
CA LEU A 668 -11.78 28.51 -32.22
C LEU A 668 -12.11 27.43 -33.26
N SER A 669 -11.66 27.71 -34.48
CA SER A 669 -11.79 26.94 -35.70
C SER A 669 -11.20 25.53 -35.61
N THR A 670 -11.94 24.57 -35.04
CA THR A 670 -11.80 23.16 -35.40
C THR A 670 -13.17 22.60 -35.73
N SER A 671 -13.55 22.64 -37.01
CA SER A 671 -14.75 21.97 -37.51
C SER A 671 -14.58 20.46 -37.28
N SER A 672 -15.12 19.92 -36.18
CA SER A 672 -15.19 18.47 -35.98
C SER A 672 -15.96 17.88 -37.15
N MET A 673 -15.35 17.00 -37.94
CA MET A 673 -16.05 16.29 -39.00
C MET A 673 -17.25 15.55 -38.39
N GLN A 674 -18.46 15.92 -38.84
CA GLN A 674 -19.69 15.21 -38.50
C GLN A 674 -19.96 14.16 -39.57
N LEU A 675 -20.26 12.94 -39.13
CA LEU A 675 -20.66 11.85 -40.03
C LEU A 675 -22.19 11.81 -40.05
N HIS A 676 -22.79 11.97 -41.23
CA HIS A 676 -24.23 11.94 -41.42
C HIS A 676 -24.61 10.83 -42.38
N ILE A 677 -25.43 9.89 -41.89
CA ILE A 677 -25.86 8.68 -42.58
C ILE A 677 -27.37 8.73 -42.72
N GLU A 678 -27.85 9.00 -43.93
CA GLU A 678 -29.29 9.01 -44.21
C GLU A 678 -29.86 7.60 -44.16
N ASN A 679 -29.31 6.66 -44.95
CA ASN A 679 -29.69 5.26 -44.94
C ASN A 679 -28.49 4.38 -45.33
N LEU A 680 -28.19 3.37 -44.51
CA LEU A 680 -27.22 2.31 -44.80
C LEU A 680 -27.79 0.97 -44.35
N SER A 681 -27.80 -0.03 -45.24
CA SER A 681 -28.18 -1.40 -44.91
C SER A 681 -27.15 -2.38 -45.46
N VAL A 682 -26.67 -3.29 -44.60
CA VAL A 682 -25.70 -4.33 -44.93
C VAL A 682 -26.34 -5.68 -44.65
N ARG A 683 -26.38 -6.57 -45.66
CA ARG A 683 -26.97 -7.91 -45.54
C ARG A 683 -25.98 -8.89 -44.92
N LYS A 684 -26.47 -9.93 -44.24
CA LYS A 684 -25.62 -11.02 -43.74
C LYS A 684 -24.84 -11.68 -44.88
N GLY A 685 -23.54 -11.92 -44.68
CA GLY A 685 -22.65 -12.59 -45.66
C GLY A 685 -22.11 -11.69 -46.79
N MET A 686 -22.45 -10.40 -46.80
CA MET A 686 -22.09 -9.44 -47.84
C MET A 686 -20.67 -8.87 -47.65
N LEU A 687 -19.92 -8.67 -48.75
CA LEU A 687 -18.71 -7.86 -48.80
C LEU A 687 -19.05 -6.43 -49.27
N LEU A 688 -19.07 -5.48 -48.32
CA LEU A 688 -19.23 -4.06 -48.59
C LEU A 688 -17.85 -3.37 -48.67
N GLY A 689 -17.54 -2.75 -49.81
CA GLY A 689 -16.35 -1.93 -49.97
C GLY A 689 -16.62 -0.44 -49.72
N VAL A 690 -15.86 0.22 -48.85
CA VAL A 690 -16.01 1.65 -48.56
C VAL A 690 -14.93 2.46 -49.27
N VAL A 691 -15.35 3.43 -50.08
CA VAL A 691 -14.48 4.25 -50.94
C VAL A 691 -14.66 5.72 -50.63
N GLY A 692 -13.57 6.48 -50.65
CA GLY A 692 -13.60 7.92 -50.42
C GLY A 692 -12.19 8.50 -50.33
N LYS A 693 -12.08 9.83 -50.44
CA LYS A 693 -10.81 10.54 -50.29
C LYS A 693 -10.19 10.27 -48.91
N VAL A 694 -8.89 10.52 -48.75
CA VAL A 694 -8.25 10.52 -47.42
C VAL A 694 -8.98 11.58 -46.56
N GLY A 695 -9.33 11.23 -45.33
CA GLY A 695 -10.09 12.14 -44.45
C GLY A 695 -11.57 12.34 -44.82
N SER A 696 -12.17 11.45 -45.63
CA SER A 696 -13.61 11.51 -45.96
C SER A 696 -14.55 10.98 -44.85
N GLY A 697 -14.02 10.29 -43.84
CA GLY A 697 -14.81 9.70 -42.74
C GLY A 697 -14.96 8.17 -42.78
N LYS A 698 -14.12 7.44 -43.53
CA LYS A 698 -14.15 5.97 -43.61
C LYS A 698 -13.92 5.28 -42.27
N SER A 699 -12.83 5.59 -41.58
CA SER A 699 -12.56 5.07 -40.24
C SER A 699 -13.60 5.54 -39.22
N SER A 700 -14.11 6.77 -39.37
CA SER A 700 -15.23 7.28 -38.56
C SER A 700 -16.50 6.44 -38.75
N LEU A 701 -16.79 5.92 -39.95
CA LEU A 701 -17.91 5.01 -40.16
C LEU A 701 -17.74 3.72 -39.35
N LEU A 702 -16.55 3.13 -39.35
CA LEU A 702 -16.27 1.93 -38.55
C LEU A 702 -16.40 2.22 -37.05
N ALA A 703 -15.88 3.37 -36.60
CA ALA A 703 -16.02 3.85 -35.22
C ALA A 703 -17.49 4.10 -34.82
N ALA A 704 -18.36 4.50 -35.76
CA ALA A 704 -19.81 4.62 -35.50
C ALA A 704 -20.46 3.23 -35.35
N ILE A 705 -20.03 2.22 -36.11
CA ILE A 705 -20.55 0.85 -35.99
C ILE A 705 -20.13 0.25 -34.64
N THR A 706 -18.87 0.45 -34.22
CA THR A 706 -18.36 -0.06 -32.92
C THR A 706 -18.85 0.74 -31.71
N GLY A 707 -19.54 1.85 -31.94
CA GLY A 707 -20.09 2.70 -30.89
C GLY A 707 -19.15 3.78 -30.38
N GLU A 708 -17.89 3.86 -30.81
CA GLU A 708 -16.90 4.83 -30.29
C GLU A 708 -17.28 6.31 -30.52
N LEU A 709 -18.12 6.58 -31.53
CA LEU A 709 -18.62 7.92 -31.83
C LEU A 709 -19.93 8.23 -31.09
N ILE A 710 -20.10 9.48 -30.66
CA ILE A 710 -21.34 9.95 -30.01
C ILE A 710 -22.46 10.05 -31.06
N LYS A 711 -23.56 9.31 -30.86
CA LYS A 711 -24.78 9.39 -31.66
C LYS A 711 -25.61 10.60 -31.22
N GLN A 712 -25.82 11.57 -32.12
CA GLN A 712 -26.63 12.76 -31.85
C GLN A 712 -28.13 12.56 -32.14
N GLY A 713 -28.44 11.60 -33.01
CA GLY A 713 -29.79 11.28 -33.44
C GLY A 713 -29.80 10.10 -34.41
N GLY A 714 -30.99 9.61 -34.75
CA GLY A 714 -31.20 8.45 -35.62
C GLY A 714 -31.08 7.10 -34.92
N GLN A 715 -31.11 6.04 -35.72
CA GLN A 715 -31.10 4.64 -35.26
C GLN A 715 -29.90 3.89 -35.83
N VAL A 716 -29.28 3.04 -35.01
CA VAL A 716 -28.18 2.14 -35.38
C VAL A 716 -28.53 0.76 -34.87
N TYR A 717 -28.62 -0.22 -35.75
CA TYR A 717 -28.89 -1.62 -35.43
C TYR A 717 -27.71 -2.48 -35.87
N VAL A 718 -27.31 -3.41 -35.00
CA VAL A 718 -26.28 -4.42 -35.27
C VAL A 718 -26.81 -5.76 -34.78
N CYS A 719 -26.82 -6.76 -35.67
CA CYS A 719 -27.25 -8.10 -35.32
C CYS A 719 -26.24 -8.78 -34.39
N ASP A 720 -26.73 -9.51 -33.38
CA ASP A 720 -25.92 -10.34 -32.47
C ASP A 720 -24.75 -9.58 -31.80
N LEU A 721 -25.00 -8.34 -31.34
CA LEU A 721 -23.99 -7.44 -30.76
C LEU A 721 -23.16 -8.09 -29.64
N GLU A 722 -23.76 -8.98 -28.84
CA GLU A 722 -23.09 -9.73 -27.77
C GLU A 722 -21.89 -10.57 -28.26
N GLN A 723 -21.90 -10.99 -29.52
CA GLN A 723 -20.80 -11.74 -30.13
C GLN A 723 -19.61 -10.84 -30.52
N GLY A 724 -19.81 -9.53 -30.63
CA GLY A 724 -18.78 -8.54 -30.98
C GLY A 724 -18.32 -8.59 -32.44
N PHE A 725 -17.25 -7.84 -32.74
CA PHE A 725 -16.72 -7.63 -34.10
C PHE A 725 -15.33 -8.22 -34.29
N GLY A 726 -15.04 -8.73 -35.50
CA GLY A 726 -13.68 -8.99 -35.95
C GLY A 726 -13.07 -7.69 -36.48
N LEU A 727 -12.25 -7.02 -35.68
CA LEU A 727 -11.72 -5.68 -36.01
C LEU A 727 -10.23 -5.73 -36.39
N ALA A 728 -9.90 -5.19 -37.56
CA ALA A 728 -8.53 -4.89 -37.97
C ALA A 728 -8.42 -3.39 -38.24
N THR A 729 -7.73 -2.67 -37.36
CA THR A 729 -7.57 -1.21 -37.42
C THR A 729 -6.42 -0.79 -38.34
N GLN A 730 -6.48 0.43 -38.86
CA GLN A 730 -5.44 1.01 -39.72
C GLN A 730 -4.07 1.06 -39.02
N GLU A 731 -4.06 1.38 -37.73
CA GLU A 731 -2.88 1.24 -36.86
C GLU A 731 -3.06 0.01 -35.95
N PRO A 732 -2.39 -1.11 -36.24
CA PRO A 732 -2.51 -2.34 -35.47
C PRO A 732 -1.98 -2.18 -34.05
N TRP A 733 -2.80 -2.49 -33.05
CA TRP A 733 -2.35 -2.61 -31.66
C TRP A 733 -1.88 -4.04 -31.36
N ILE A 734 -0.64 -4.21 -30.91
CA ILE A 734 -0.03 -5.51 -30.64
C ILE A 734 0.33 -5.59 -29.15
N GLN A 735 -0.10 -6.67 -28.49
CA GLN A 735 0.20 -6.93 -27.08
C GLN A 735 1.66 -7.32 -26.90
N PHE A 736 2.24 -6.92 -25.77
CA PHE A 736 3.56 -7.35 -25.34
C PHE A 736 3.51 -8.81 -24.83
N THR A 737 3.47 -9.75 -25.77
CA THR A 737 3.43 -11.21 -25.57
C THR A 737 3.94 -11.92 -26.82
N THR A 738 3.89 -13.24 -26.88
CA THR A 738 4.30 -14.01 -28.07
C THR A 738 3.41 -13.72 -29.28
N VAL A 739 3.91 -14.01 -30.49
CA VAL A 739 3.10 -13.90 -31.73
C VAL A 739 1.87 -14.79 -31.64
N ARG A 740 2.02 -16.02 -31.12
CA ARG A 740 0.90 -16.95 -30.91
C ARG A 740 -0.18 -16.36 -30.01
N GLU A 741 0.20 -15.88 -28.82
CA GLU A 741 -0.77 -15.30 -27.87
C GLU A 741 -1.45 -14.05 -28.43
N ASN A 742 -0.73 -13.27 -29.25
CA ASN A 742 -1.33 -12.16 -29.98
C ASN A 742 -2.42 -12.60 -30.98
N ILE A 743 -2.27 -13.75 -31.65
CA ILE A 743 -3.29 -14.29 -32.56
C ILE A 743 -4.47 -14.89 -31.78
N LEU A 744 -4.16 -15.69 -30.74
CA LEU A 744 -5.17 -16.35 -29.90
C LEU A 744 -6.04 -15.36 -29.13
N PHE A 745 -5.43 -14.31 -28.58
CA PHE A 745 -6.10 -13.21 -27.89
C PHE A 745 -7.13 -13.69 -26.84
N GLY A 746 -6.71 -14.63 -25.99
CA GLY A 746 -7.53 -15.22 -24.93
C GLY A 746 -8.41 -16.41 -25.36
N ARG A 747 -8.46 -16.74 -26.66
CA ARG A 747 -9.14 -17.95 -27.16
C ARG A 747 -8.22 -19.18 -27.01
N LYS A 748 -8.82 -20.36 -26.81
CA LYS A 748 -8.08 -21.63 -26.73
C LYS A 748 -7.36 -21.93 -28.05
N TYR A 749 -6.15 -22.48 -27.96
CA TYR A 749 -5.38 -22.92 -29.12
C TYR A 749 -6.00 -24.14 -29.80
N ASP A 750 -6.54 -23.94 -30.99
CA ASP A 750 -6.87 -24.96 -31.98
C ASP A 750 -5.81 -24.99 -33.08
N ALA A 751 -5.06 -26.09 -33.16
CA ALA A 751 -3.95 -26.25 -34.10
C ALA A 751 -4.38 -26.14 -35.57
N ARG A 752 -5.54 -26.69 -35.94
CA ARG A 752 -5.99 -26.71 -37.34
C ARG A 752 -6.40 -25.31 -37.79
N LEU A 753 -7.27 -24.67 -37.02
CA LEU A 753 -7.71 -23.30 -37.31
C LEU A 753 -6.50 -22.34 -37.31
N TYR A 754 -5.57 -22.53 -36.38
CA TYR A 754 -4.39 -21.66 -36.28
C TYR A 754 -3.51 -21.77 -37.52
N GLU A 755 -3.22 -22.99 -38.00
CA GLU A 755 -2.44 -23.23 -39.21
C GLU A 755 -3.13 -22.64 -40.45
N GLU A 756 -4.44 -22.86 -40.59
CA GLU A 756 -5.24 -22.27 -41.68
C GLU A 756 -5.21 -20.73 -41.67
N VAL A 757 -5.31 -20.11 -40.49
CA VAL A 757 -5.27 -18.65 -40.34
C VAL A 757 -3.87 -18.10 -40.67
N VAL A 758 -2.82 -18.75 -40.18
CA VAL A 758 -1.43 -18.35 -40.46
C VAL A 758 -1.12 -18.44 -41.96
N GLU A 759 -1.57 -19.49 -42.64
CA GLU A 759 -1.42 -19.64 -44.09
C GLU A 759 -2.25 -18.59 -44.85
N ALA A 760 -3.53 -18.42 -44.50
CA ALA A 760 -4.42 -17.47 -45.15
C ALA A 760 -3.96 -16.01 -45.00
N CYS A 761 -3.30 -15.69 -43.88
CA CYS A 761 -2.73 -14.38 -43.60
C CYS A 761 -1.28 -14.21 -44.10
N ALA A 762 -0.71 -15.19 -44.81
CA ALA A 762 0.66 -15.18 -45.31
C ALA A 762 1.71 -14.86 -44.21
N LEU A 763 1.54 -15.43 -43.01
CA LEU A 763 2.47 -15.25 -41.90
C LEU A 763 3.52 -16.35 -41.82
N SER A 764 3.37 -17.46 -42.54
CA SER A 764 4.27 -18.62 -42.47
C SER A 764 5.74 -18.26 -42.71
N ASP A 765 6.02 -17.46 -43.75
CA ASP A 765 7.39 -17.02 -44.07
C ASP A 765 7.95 -16.08 -43.00
N ASP A 766 7.12 -15.20 -42.44
CA ASP A 766 7.54 -14.31 -41.35
C ASP A 766 7.91 -15.12 -40.11
N LEU A 767 7.11 -16.12 -39.76
CA LEU A 767 7.36 -16.98 -38.60
C LEU A 767 8.66 -17.77 -38.77
N ASN A 768 8.98 -18.25 -39.98
CA ASN A 768 10.23 -18.97 -40.24
C ASN A 768 11.48 -18.11 -40.06
N ILE A 769 11.38 -16.79 -40.26
CA ILE A 769 12.48 -15.84 -40.08
C ILE A 769 12.68 -15.49 -38.59
N LEU A 770 11.62 -15.61 -37.78
CA LEU A 770 11.69 -15.30 -36.36
C LEU A 770 12.47 -16.38 -35.58
N PRO A 771 13.31 -15.98 -34.62
CA PRO A 771 14.26 -16.89 -33.94
C PRO A 771 13.60 -18.03 -33.16
N ALA A 772 12.36 -17.86 -32.70
CA ALA A 772 11.58 -18.89 -32.01
C ALA A 772 10.23 -19.14 -32.69
N GLY A 773 10.11 -18.83 -33.98
CA GLY A 773 8.84 -18.96 -34.69
C GLY A 773 7.73 -18.13 -34.06
N ASP A 774 6.58 -18.76 -33.85
CA ASP A 774 5.41 -18.13 -33.23
C ASP A 774 5.48 -17.95 -31.71
N GLN A 775 6.46 -18.58 -31.05
CA GLN A 775 6.79 -18.36 -29.64
C GLN A 775 7.68 -17.13 -29.43
N THR A 776 8.05 -16.43 -30.51
CA THR A 776 8.83 -15.21 -30.40
C THR A 776 8.01 -14.12 -29.70
N GLU A 777 8.55 -13.56 -28.62
CA GLU A 777 7.97 -12.42 -27.93
C GLU A 777 8.06 -11.16 -28.78
N VAL A 778 6.94 -10.45 -28.87
CA VAL A 778 6.84 -9.20 -29.61
C VAL A 778 6.99 -8.03 -28.63
N GLY A 779 7.90 -7.10 -28.93
CA GLY A 779 8.13 -5.89 -28.12
C GLY A 779 6.88 -5.01 -27.98
N GLU A 780 6.90 -4.03 -27.07
CA GLU A 780 5.77 -3.13 -26.80
C GLU A 780 5.26 -2.50 -28.11
N ASN A 781 3.94 -2.58 -28.38
CA ASN A 781 3.33 -2.16 -29.66
C ASN A 781 4.00 -2.75 -30.92
N GLY A 782 4.59 -3.94 -30.81
CA GLY A 782 5.17 -4.66 -31.92
C GLY A 782 6.48 -4.10 -32.46
N VAL A 783 7.30 -3.35 -31.70
CA VAL A 783 8.50 -2.66 -32.23
C VAL A 783 9.47 -3.57 -33.00
N THR A 784 9.46 -4.87 -32.73
CA THR A 784 10.28 -5.88 -33.44
C THR A 784 9.75 -6.27 -34.83
N LEU A 785 8.51 -5.91 -35.16
CA LEU A 785 7.83 -6.29 -36.41
C LEU A 785 7.75 -5.11 -37.40
N SER A 786 7.80 -5.42 -38.70
CA SER A 786 7.55 -4.45 -39.77
C SER A 786 6.07 -4.02 -39.80
N GLY A 787 5.75 -2.90 -40.45
CA GLY A 787 4.36 -2.43 -40.58
C GLY A 787 3.43 -3.44 -41.26
N GLY A 788 3.90 -4.10 -42.32
CA GLY A 788 3.17 -5.16 -43.01
C GLY A 788 2.96 -6.42 -42.17
N GLN A 789 3.95 -6.79 -41.34
CA GLN A 789 3.82 -7.89 -40.38
C GLN A 789 2.78 -7.58 -39.29
N LYS A 790 2.79 -6.35 -38.76
CA LYS A 790 1.78 -5.91 -37.77
C LYS A 790 0.36 -5.97 -38.33
N ALA A 791 0.18 -5.50 -39.57
CA ALA A 791 -1.12 -5.52 -40.24
C ALA A 791 -1.62 -6.97 -40.45
N ARG A 792 -0.76 -7.88 -40.92
CA ARG A 792 -1.08 -9.30 -41.08
C ARG A 792 -1.39 -9.99 -39.75
N LEU A 793 -0.62 -9.68 -38.70
CA LEU A 793 -0.83 -10.22 -37.36
C LEU A 793 -2.18 -9.78 -36.76
N ALA A 794 -2.55 -8.49 -36.91
CA ALA A 794 -3.86 -8.02 -36.47
C ALA A 794 -5.02 -8.59 -37.29
N LEU A 795 -4.83 -8.77 -38.60
CA LEU A 795 -5.80 -9.46 -39.44
C LEU A 795 -5.98 -10.92 -39.00
N ALA A 796 -4.88 -11.65 -38.78
CA ALA A 796 -4.91 -13.03 -38.28
C ALA A 796 -5.64 -13.12 -36.93
N ARG A 797 -5.37 -12.19 -36.01
CA ARG A 797 -6.12 -12.08 -34.74
C ARG A 797 -7.62 -11.91 -34.97
N ALA A 798 -8.03 -10.97 -35.82
CA ALA A 798 -9.44 -10.74 -36.11
C ALA A 798 -10.11 -12.00 -36.66
N VAL A 799 -9.45 -12.68 -37.60
CA VAL A 799 -9.94 -13.89 -38.27
C VAL A 799 -10.06 -15.05 -37.27
N TYR A 800 -9.06 -15.27 -36.43
CA TYR A 800 -9.05 -16.35 -35.42
C TYR A 800 -10.18 -16.25 -34.39
N GLN A 801 -10.78 -15.07 -34.20
CA GLN A 801 -11.90 -14.87 -33.30
C GLN A 801 -13.27 -15.35 -33.85
N GLU A 802 -13.33 -15.78 -35.13
CA GLU A 802 -14.52 -16.35 -35.81
C GLU A 802 -15.82 -15.55 -35.56
N LYS A 803 -15.79 -14.24 -35.81
CA LYS A 803 -16.95 -13.34 -35.62
C LYS A 803 -17.89 -13.38 -36.83
N GLU A 804 -19.12 -12.89 -36.67
CA GLU A 804 -20.09 -12.81 -37.79
C GLU A 804 -19.90 -11.55 -38.65
N ILE A 805 -19.34 -10.49 -38.06
CA ILE A 805 -19.13 -9.18 -38.69
C ILE A 805 -17.66 -8.80 -38.58
N TYR A 806 -17.03 -8.53 -39.71
CA TYR A 806 -15.65 -8.10 -39.83
C TYR A 806 -15.56 -6.65 -40.31
N LEU A 807 -14.84 -5.83 -39.54
CA LEU A 807 -14.58 -4.41 -39.82
C LEU A 807 -13.08 -4.27 -40.13
N LEU A 808 -12.75 -4.01 -41.39
CA LEU A 808 -11.39 -4.04 -41.90
C LEU A 808 -11.00 -2.63 -42.38
N ASP A 809 -10.18 -1.92 -41.59
CA ASP A 809 -9.71 -0.57 -41.88
C ASP A 809 -8.32 -0.58 -42.53
N ASP A 810 -8.31 -0.63 -43.86
CA ASP A 810 -7.13 -0.63 -44.74
C ASP A 810 -6.02 -1.64 -44.38
N PRO A 811 -6.34 -2.93 -44.09
CA PRO A 811 -5.34 -3.93 -43.71
C PRO A 811 -4.33 -4.27 -44.83
N LEU A 812 -4.58 -3.80 -46.06
CA LEU A 812 -3.78 -4.08 -47.26
C LEU A 812 -2.80 -2.96 -47.63
N ALA A 813 -2.74 -1.86 -46.87
CA ALA A 813 -1.97 -0.67 -47.24
C ALA A 813 -0.46 -0.82 -47.06
N ALA A 814 -0.03 -1.50 -45.99
CA ALA A 814 1.38 -1.63 -45.61
C ALA A 814 2.06 -2.89 -46.16
N VAL A 815 1.37 -3.67 -46.99
CA VAL A 815 1.85 -4.95 -47.55
C VAL A 815 2.07 -4.84 -49.06
N ASP A 816 3.01 -5.63 -49.56
CA ASP A 816 3.33 -5.69 -50.99
C ASP A 816 2.14 -6.19 -51.82
N ALA A 817 2.15 -5.90 -53.12
CA ALA A 817 1.03 -6.22 -54.01
C ALA A 817 0.70 -7.72 -54.07
N ASP A 818 1.72 -8.59 -54.06
CA ASP A 818 1.53 -10.04 -54.11
C ASP A 818 0.93 -10.57 -52.80
N VAL A 819 1.45 -10.12 -51.66
CA VAL A 819 0.90 -10.44 -50.34
C VAL A 819 -0.54 -9.93 -50.21
N ALA A 820 -0.82 -8.70 -50.66
CA ALA A 820 -2.17 -8.15 -50.66
C ALA A 820 -3.14 -8.98 -51.52
N ASN A 821 -2.70 -9.45 -52.69
CA ASN A 821 -3.48 -10.36 -53.53
C ASN A 821 -3.77 -11.70 -52.83
N HIS A 822 -2.76 -12.28 -52.15
CA HIS A 822 -2.93 -13.50 -51.37
C HIS A 822 -3.94 -13.31 -50.24
N LEU A 823 -3.80 -12.25 -49.43
CA LEU A 823 -4.72 -11.91 -48.34
C LEU A 823 -6.15 -11.74 -48.86
N MET A 824 -6.32 -11.05 -49.99
CA MET A 824 -7.64 -10.84 -50.58
C MET A 824 -8.29 -12.16 -51.01
N GLN A 825 -7.53 -13.06 -51.63
CA GLN A 825 -8.06 -14.32 -52.18
C GLN A 825 -8.27 -15.40 -51.11
N LYS A 826 -7.30 -15.60 -50.22
CA LYS A 826 -7.30 -16.69 -49.24
C LYS A 826 -8.01 -16.32 -47.94
N CYS A 827 -7.83 -15.10 -47.47
CA CYS A 827 -8.46 -14.64 -46.22
C CYS A 827 -9.82 -13.97 -46.47
N ILE A 828 -9.86 -12.82 -47.16
CA ILE A 828 -11.09 -11.99 -47.26
C ILE A 828 -12.19 -12.66 -48.11
N LEU A 829 -11.84 -13.21 -49.27
CA LEU A 829 -12.78 -13.89 -50.17
C LEU A 829 -12.83 -15.41 -49.98
N GLY A 830 -11.89 -15.96 -49.22
CA GLY A 830 -11.76 -17.40 -48.95
C GLY A 830 -12.36 -17.74 -47.59
N MET A 831 -11.53 -17.69 -46.54
CA MET A 831 -11.94 -18.06 -45.18
C MET A 831 -13.13 -17.24 -44.67
N LEU A 832 -13.18 -15.94 -44.97
CA LEU A 832 -14.24 -15.06 -44.48
C LEU A 832 -15.49 -15.08 -45.36
N LYS A 833 -15.59 -15.88 -46.44
CA LYS A 833 -16.60 -15.79 -47.52
C LYS A 833 -18.07 -15.81 -47.07
N ASP A 834 -18.41 -16.51 -46.00
CA ASP A 834 -19.80 -16.59 -45.54
C ASP A 834 -20.13 -15.55 -44.45
N LYS A 835 -19.15 -14.74 -44.04
CA LYS A 835 -19.27 -13.72 -42.98
C LYS A 835 -19.62 -12.33 -43.55
N THR A 836 -20.13 -11.43 -42.73
CA THR A 836 -20.35 -10.03 -43.17
C THR A 836 -19.04 -9.26 -43.09
N ARG A 837 -18.63 -8.58 -44.17
CA ARG A 837 -17.31 -7.92 -44.23
C ARG A 837 -17.47 -6.48 -44.72
N ILE A 838 -16.93 -5.53 -43.97
CA ILE A 838 -16.82 -4.13 -44.39
C ILE A 838 -15.34 -3.82 -44.58
N LEU A 839 -14.93 -3.60 -45.84
CA LEU A 839 -13.55 -3.32 -46.22
C LEU A 839 -13.40 -1.86 -46.64
N CYS A 840 -12.74 -1.07 -45.79
CA CYS A 840 -12.25 0.25 -46.13
C CYS A 840 -10.87 0.09 -46.77
N THR A 841 -10.68 0.51 -48.02
CA THR A 841 -9.32 0.55 -48.61
C THR A 841 -9.18 1.64 -49.65
N HIS A 842 -7.96 2.15 -49.78
CA HIS A 842 -7.60 3.07 -50.85
C HIS A 842 -7.29 2.36 -52.18
N ARG A 843 -7.07 1.05 -52.17
CA ARG A 843 -6.74 0.25 -53.35
C ARG A 843 -7.99 -0.23 -54.08
N THR A 844 -8.42 0.54 -55.07
CA THR A 844 -9.64 0.28 -55.87
C THR A 844 -9.61 -1.04 -56.65
N GLU A 845 -8.44 -1.62 -56.89
CA GLU A 845 -8.24 -2.91 -57.56
C GLU A 845 -8.97 -4.05 -56.85
N PHE A 846 -8.91 -4.08 -55.53
CA PHE A 846 -9.52 -5.12 -54.70
C PHE A 846 -11.04 -4.96 -54.57
N LEU A 847 -11.53 -3.72 -54.69
CA LEU A 847 -12.94 -3.40 -54.56
C LEU A 847 -13.81 -3.85 -55.74
N LYS A 848 -13.20 -4.21 -56.88
CA LYS A 848 -13.91 -4.80 -58.02
C LYS A 848 -14.63 -6.10 -57.69
N LYS A 849 -14.17 -6.82 -56.67
CA LYS A 849 -14.72 -8.11 -56.21
C LYS A 849 -15.72 -7.97 -55.06
N ALA A 850 -16.07 -6.74 -54.64
CA ALA A 850 -17.05 -6.50 -53.60
C ALA A 850 -18.48 -6.64 -54.14
N ASP A 851 -19.42 -7.06 -53.28
CA ASP A 851 -20.83 -7.22 -53.65
C ASP A 851 -21.51 -5.86 -53.85
N ALA A 852 -21.14 -4.87 -53.03
CA ALA A 852 -21.49 -3.46 -53.25
C ALA A 852 -20.39 -2.53 -52.75
N LEU A 853 -20.43 -1.28 -53.23
CA LEU A 853 -19.58 -0.19 -52.78
C LEU A 853 -20.39 0.93 -52.13
N LEU A 854 -19.78 1.59 -51.16
CA LEU A 854 -20.26 2.78 -50.49
C LEU A 854 -19.29 3.93 -50.75
N LEU A 855 -19.75 4.99 -51.42
CA LEU A 855 -18.95 6.20 -51.65
C LEU A 855 -19.23 7.23 -50.56
N ILE A 856 -18.21 7.57 -49.77
CA ILE A 856 -18.25 8.61 -48.74
C ILE A 856 -17.42 9.82 -49.18
N ASP A 857 -17.99 11.01 -49.06
CA ASP A 857 -17.28 12.27 -49.21
C ASP A 857 -17.68 13.25 -48.11
N SER A 858 -16.69 13.90 -47.49
CA SER A 858 -16.87 14.89 -46.42
C SER A 858 -17.87 14.47 -45.32
N GLY A 859 -17.81 13.22 -44.87
CA GLY A 859 -18.68 12.69 -43.81
C GLY A 859 -20.11 12.37 -44.23
N LYS A 860 -20.44 12.39 -45.53
CA LYS A 860 -21.76 12.02 -46.05
C LYS A 860 -21.68 10.88 -47.04
N ILE A 861 -22.71 10.03 -47.06
CA ILE A 861 -22.87 9.00 -48.08
C ILE A 861 -23.35 9.68 -49.37
N VAL A 862 -22.56 9.57 -50.43
CA VAL A 862 -22.89 10.13 -51.74
C VAL A 862 -23.73 9.14 -52.55
N LYS A 863 -23.30 7.88 -52.59
CA LYS A 863 -23.97 6.82 -53.36
C LYS A 863 -23.60 5.43 -52.84
N THR A 864 -24.55 4.51 -52.91
CA THR A 864 -24.38 3.07 -52.66
C THR A 864 -24.82 2.31 -53.91
N GLY A 865 -24.08 1.27 -54.32
CA GLY A 865 -24.35 0.57 -55.58
C GLY A 865 -23.30 -0.48 -55.94
N THR A 866 -23.39 -1.04 -57.15
CA THR A 866 -22.45 -2.05 -57.63
C THR A 866 -21.07 -1.45 -57.98
N PRO A 867 -19.98 -2.25 -57.99
CA PRO A 867 -18.66 -1.74 -58.36
C PRO A 867 -18.61 -1.07 -59.75
N ALA A 868 -19.40 -1.56 -60.71
CA ALA A 868 -19.47 -1.00 -62.06
C ALA A 868 -20.03 0.43 -62.10
N GLU A 869 -20.89 0.80 -61.15
CA GLU A 869 -21.50 2.11 -61.06
C GLU A 869 -20.65 3.13 -60.30
N ILE A 870 -19.91 2.69 -59.28
CA ILE A 870 -19.23 3.58 -58.34
C ILE A 870 -17.76 3.79 -58.71
N LEU A 871 -17.04 2.77 -59.18
CA LEU A 871 -15.62 2.90 -59.53
C LEU A 871 -15.36 4.00 -60.58
N PRO A 872 -16.19 4.17 -61.63
CA PRO A 872 -16.02 5.28 -62.58
C PRO A 872 -16.20 6.66 -61.93
N LEU A 873 -17.10 6.79 -60.95
CA LEU A 873 -17.30 8.05 -60.21
C LEU A 873 -16.08 8.40 -59.37
N VAL A 874 -15.43 7.40 -58.77
CA VAL A 874 -14.19 7.57 -57.99
C VAL A 874 -13.00 7.93 -58.88
N GLU A 875 -12.94 7.37 -60.10
CA GLU A 875 -11.91 7.69 -61.10
C GLU A 875 -12.11 9.05 -61.78
N ALA A 876 -13.35 9.53 -61.86
CA ALA A 876 -13.70 10.86 -62.37
C ALA A 876 -13.33 12.01 -61.39
N PHE A 877 -13.09 11.71 -60.11
CA PHE A 877 -12.45 12.67 -59.21
C PHE A 877 -10.99 12.87 -59.61
N PRO A 878 -10.49 14.11 -59.68
CA PRO A 878 -9.19 14.40 -60.27
C PRO A 878 -8.06 13.76 -59.43
N LYS A 879 -7.56 12.61 -59.87
CA LYS A 879 -6.28 12.06 -59.40
C LYS A 879 -5.15 12.86 -60.01
N PHE A 880 -4.26 13.34 -59.15
CA PHE A 880 -2.94 13.89 -59.47
C PHE A 880 -2.16 12.92 -60.38
N LYS A 881 -2.20 13.18 -61.69
CA LYS A 881 -1.56 12.39 -62.75
C LYS A 881 -0.03 12.61 -62.84
N HIS A 882 0.64 12.83 -61.71
CA HIS A 882 2.06 13.25 -61.68
C HIS A 882 3.06 12.26 -61.05
N MET A 883 2.65 11.11 -60.51
CA MET A 883 3.59 10.19 -59.86
C MET A 883 4.05 9.01 -60.71
N GLU A 884 3.31 8.59 -61.74
CA GLU A 884 3.71 7.44 -62.59
C GLU A 884 4.84 7.75 -63.58
N LYS A 885 5.18 9.02 -63.81
CA LYS A 885 6.26 9.40 -64.74
C LYS A 885 7.66 9.43 -64.11
N ARG A 886 7.79 9.24 -62.79
CA ARG A 886 9.10 9.25 -62.08
C ARG A 886 9.70 7.86 -61.82
N GLN A 887 9.02 6.79 -62.22
CA GLN A 887 9.48 5.42 -61.96
C GLN A 887 10.39 4.83 -63.06
N LYS A 888 10.55 5.52 -64.21
CA LYS A 888 11.44 5.09 -65.29
C LYS A 888 12.92 5.50 -65.13
N ASP A 889 13.24 6.41 -64.21
CA ASP A 889 14.62 6.88 -64.01
C ASP A 889 15.32 6.27 -62.76
N LYS A 890 14.65 5.38 -62.02
CA LYS A 890 15.24 4.69 -60.85
C LYS A 890 15.74 3.26 -61.14
N GLY A 891 15.64 2.81 -62.39
CA GLY A 891 16.07 1.48 -62.83
C GLY A 891 17.59 1.28 -62.94
N LEU A 892 18.41 2.34 -62.79
CA LEU A 892 19.87 2.26 -62.95
C LEU A 892 20.66 2.38 -61.63
N TYR A 893 20.00 2.66 -60.50
CA TYR A 893 20.64 2.75 -59.17
C TYR A 893 20.41 1.53 -58.27
N LEU A 894 19.50 0.62 -58.67
CA LEU A 894 19.15 -0.59 -57.90
C LEU A 894 19.95 -1.84 -58.30
N ALA A 895 20.75 -1.77 -59.37
CA ALA A 895 21.61 -2.88 -59.79
C ALA A 895 22.94 -2.94 -59.02
N SER A 896 23.41 -1.83 -58.45
CA SER A 896 24.68 -1.78 -57.70
C SER A 896 24.53 -2.09 -56.20
N LEU A 897 23.30 -2.30 -55.71
CA LEU A 897 23.02 -2.64 -54.30
C LEU A 897 22.77 -4.14 -54.10
N ARG A 898 22.55 -4.91 -55.19
CA ARG A 898 22.34 -6.36 -55.12
C ARG A 898 23.62 -7.16 -54.92
N ASP A 899 24.76 -6.64 -55.38
CA ASP A 899 26.08 -7.30 -55.18
C ASP A 899 26.65 -7.10 -53.75
N GLN A 900 25.99 -6.31 -52.89
CA GLN A 900 26.41 -6.11 -51.49
C GLN A 900 25.56 -6.89 -50.47
N GLU A 901 24.39 -7.42 -50.84
CA GLU A 901 23.57 -8.25 -49.94
C GLU A 901 24.00 -9.73 -49.94
N GLU A 902 24.53 -10.25 -51.06
CA GLU A 902 25.01 -11.65 -51.14
C GLU A 902 26.35 -11.92 -50.42
N SER A 903 27.09 -10.87 -50.01
CA SER A 903 28.37 -11.02 -49.28
C SER A 903 28.25 -10.93 -47.76
N ILE A 904 27.05 -10.63 -47.23
CA ILE A 904 26.80 -10.54 -45.78
C ILE A 904 26.17 -11.84 -45.24
N GLU A 905 25.58 -12.67 -46.11
CA GLU A 905 24.96 -13.94 -45.70
C GLU A 905 25.96 -15.06 -45.40
N THR A 906 27.23 -14.96 -45.85
CA THR A 906 28.21 -16.04 -45.71
C THR A 906 29.04 -16.01 -44.41
N GLU A 907 28.95 -14.96 -43.59
CA GLU A 907 29.66 -14.90 -42.28
C GLU A 907 28.73 -15.12 -41.07
N ALA A 908 27.43 -15.35 -41.29
CA ALA A 908 26.46 -15.59 -40.21
C ALA A 908 26.31 -17.07 -39.81
N GLU A 909 26.89 -18.01 -40.56
CA GLU A 909 26.66 -19.46 -40.37
C GLU A 909 27.53 -20.14 -39.30
N GLU A 910 28.54 -19.47 -38.70
CA GLU A 910 29.41 -20.11 -37.69
C GLU A 910 29.06 -19.77 -36.21
N SER A 911 27.91 -19.15 -35.91
CA SER A 911 27.54 -18.82 -34.52
C SER A 911 26.18 -19.33 -34.02
N THR A 912 25.58 -20.28 -34.74
CA THR A 912 24.24 -20.82 -34.50
C THR A 912 24.26 -22.10 -33.65
N GLN A 913 24.84 -22.04 -32.44
CA GLN A 913 24.66 -23.14 -31.48
C GLN A 913 24.32 -22.76 -30.04
N ASN A 914 24.14 -21.48 -29.66
CA ASN A 914 23.75 -21.15 -28.27
C ASN A 914 23.15 -19.75 -28.05
N LYS A 915 22.12 -19.34 -28.80
CA LYS A 915 21.35 -18.11 -28.49
C LYS A 915 19.84 -18.35 -28.57
N HIS A 916 19.32 -19.06 -27.58
CA HIS A 916 17.89 -19.00 -27.27
C HIS A 916 17.57 -17.66 -26.59
N LEU A 917 16.49 -17.02 -27.05
CA LEU A 917 15.77 -15.86 -26.51
C LEU A 917 16.50 -14.49 -26.61
N ILE A 918 15.93 -13.59 -27.41
CA ILE A 918 16.38 -12.19 -27.60
C ILE A 918 16.24 -11.35 -26.32
N HIS A 919 15.59 -11.87 -25.28
CA HIS A 919 15.67 -11.33 -23.93
C HIS A 919 16.23 -12.39 -22.97
N LYS A 920 17.51 -12.25 -22.60
CA LYS A 920 17.80 -12.38 -21.17
C LYS A 920 17.08 -11.20 -20.53
N GLU A 921 16.03 -11.47 -19.75
CA GLU A 921 15.60 -10.53 -18.71
C GLU A 921 16.86 -10.02 -18.01
N GLU A 922 16.88 -8.75 -17.59
CA GLU A 922 18.00 -8.18 -16.84
C GLU A 922 18.43 -9.18 -15.75
N GLU A 923 19.54 -9.91 -15.97
CA GLU A 923 19.95 -10.99 -15.10
C GLU A 923 20.35 -10.37 -13.77
N LYS A 924 19.37 -10.27 -12.87
CA LYS A 924 19.57 -9.72 -11.56
C LYS A 924 20.43 -10.72 -10.82
N LYS A 925 21.65 -10.32 -10.49
CA LYS A 925 22.52 -11.14 -9.65
C LYS A 925 21.85 -11.32 -8.28
N GLU A 926 21.34 -12.51 -8.03
CA GLU A 926 20.75 -12.89 -6.75
C GLU A 926 21.88 -13.10 -5.74
N GLY A 927 21.74 -12.56 -4.52
CA GLY A 927 22.83 -12.61 -3.54
C GLY A 927 22.99 -11.36 -2.70
N ALA A 928 23.92 -11.44 -1.75
CA ALA A 928 24.51 -10.26 -1.15
C ALA A 928 25.32 -9.49 -2.21
N VAL A 929 25.38 -8.16 -2.07
CA VAL A 929 26.20 -7.31 -2.94
C VAL A 929 27.66 -7.75 -2.83
N ALA A 930 28.26 -8.17 -3.94
CA ALA A 930 29.64 -8.64 -3.96
C ALA A 930 30.61 -7.55 -3.47
N PHE A 931 31.64 -7.94 -2.70
CA PHE A 931 32.65 -7.01 -2.17
C PHE A 931 33.32 -6.16 -3.26
N GLN A 932 33.41 -6.68 -4.49
CA GLN A 932 33.91 -5.95 -5.65
C GLN A 932 33.13 -4.67 -5.96
N VAL A 933 31.82 -4.62 -5.69
CA VAL A 933 30.98 -3.43 -5.88
C VAL A 933 31.36 -2.34 -4.87
N TYR A 934 31.52 -2.71 -3.60
CA TYR A 934 31.99 -1.80 -2.55
C TYR A 934 33.41 -1.29 -2.86
N LYS A 935 34.30 -2.18 -3.32
CA LYS A 935 35.66 -1.81 -3.75
C LYS A 935 35.64 -0.83 -4.94
N ALA A 936 34.77 -1.06 -5.92
CA ALA A 936 34.63 -0.16 -7.07
C ALA A 936 34.13 1.22 -6.66
N TYR A 937 33.16 1.29 -5.74
CA TYR A 937 32.66 2.55 -5.18
C TYR A 937 33.73 3.28 -4.36
N TRP A 938 34.46 2.55 -3.50
CA TRP A 938 35.59 3.08 -2.72
C TRP A 938 36.65 3.72 -3.62
N LEU A 939 37.04 3.04 -4.70
CA LEU A 939 37.99 3.56 -5.68
C LEU A 939 37.43 4.74 -6.50
N ALA A 940 36.11 4.87 -6.66
CA ALA A 940 35.49 6.01 -7.33
C ALA A 940 35.44 7.27 -6.44
N VAL A 941 35.26 7.09 -5.13
CA VAL A 941 35.40 8.18 -4.13
C VAL A 941 36.87 8.62 -4.01
N GLY A 942 37.80 7.67 -4.06
CA GLY A 942 39.23 7.88 -3.86
C GLY A 942 39.67 7.48 -2.46
N SER A 943 40.76 6.71 -2.35
CA SER A 943 41.16 6.05 -1.09
C SER A 943 41.45 7.02 0.04
N CYS A 944 42.15 8.13 -0.24
CA CYS A 944 42.46 9.15 0.77
C CYS A 944 41.19 9.83 1.29
N LEU A 945 40.31 10.27 0.37
CA LEU A 945 39.05 10.92 0.74
C LEU A 945 38.13 9.99 1.53
N SER A 946 38.06 8.72 1.13
CA SER A 946 37.25 7.71 1.83
C SER A 946 37.75 7.44 3.26
N LEU A 947 39.07 7.37 3.46
CA LEU A 947 39.67 7.28 4.79
C LEU A 947 39.37 8.52 5.63
N SER A 948 39.47 9.72 5.07
CA SER A 948 39.12 10.97 5.75
C SER A 948 37.64 11.02 6.15
N ILE A 949 36.73 10.52 5.31
CA ILE A 949 35.29 10.42 5.63
C ILE A 949 35.08 9.48 6.82
N LEU A 950 35.66 8.27 6.80
CA LEU A 950 35.56 7.32 7.91
C LEU A 950 36.15 7.88 9.20
N PHE A 951 37.30 8.53 9.11
CA PHE A 951 37.94 9.14 10.26
C PHE A 951 37.09 10.27 10.87
N SER A 952 36.51 11.13 10.03
CA SER A 952 35.58 12.18 10.51
C SER A 952 34.33 11.61 11.18
N LEU A 953 33.83 10.45 10.71
CA LEU A 953 32.71 9.75 11.32
C LEU A 953 33.08 9.18 12.69
N LEU A 954 34.26 8.58 12.82
CA LEU A 954 34.78 8.07 14.08
C LEU A 954 34.97 9.20 15.10
N LEU A 955 35.56 10.33 14.70
CA LEU A 955 35.75 11.49 15.57
C LEU A 955 34.42 12.09 16.05
N MET A 956 33.43 12.21 15.15
CA MET A 956 32.08 12.65 15.51
C MET A 956 31.44 11.70 16.54
N GLN A 957 31.47 10.39 16.30
CA GLN A 957 30.87 9.44 17.24
C GLN A 957 31.62 9.39 18.59
N ALA A 958 32.95 9.44 18.56
CA ALA A 958 33.77 9.46 19.77
C ALA A 958 33.51 10.71 20.62
N SER A 959 33.50 11.89 20.01
CA SER A 959 33.23 13.16 20.73
C SER A 959 31.83 13.21 21.32
N ARG A 960 30.81 12.67 20.62
CA ARG A 960 29.47 12.50 21.18
C ARG A 960 29.46 11.60 22.41
N ASN A 961 30.08 10.42 22.33
CA ASN A 961 30.15 9.49 23.46
C ASN A 961 30.93 10.10 24.66
N ILE A 962 31.98 10.88 24.38
CA ILE A 962 32.74 11.61 25.41
C ILE A 962 31.86 12.68 26.08
N SER A 963 31.02 13.38 25.31
CA SER A 963 30.06 14.35 25.84
C SER A 963 29.09 13.70 26.83
N ASP A 964 28.52 12.56 26.45
CA ASP A 964 27.57 11.82 27.29
C ASP A 964 28.25 11.26 28.56
N TRP A 965 29.47 10.72 28.41
CA TRP A 965 30.27 10.25 29.54
C TRP A 965 30.66 11.39 30.49
N TRP A 966 31.10 12.54 29.96
CA TRP A 966 31.48 13.70 30.77
C TRP A 966 30.30 14.24 31.58
N LEU A 967 29.12 14.29 30.97
CA LEU A 967 27.90 14.70 31.65
C LEU A 967 27.59 13.77 32.83
N SER A 968 27.70 12.45 32.62
CA SER A 968 27.54 11.47 33.71
C SER A 968 28.58 11.65 34.82
N HIS A 969 29.84 11.92 34.46
CA HIS A 969 30.90 12.14 35.44
C HIS A 969 30.67 13.41 36.27
N TRP A 970 30.33 14.53 35.62
CA TRP A 970 30.01 15.80 36.27
C TRP A 970 28.87 15.65 37.29
N ILE A 971 27.81 14.93 36.90
CA ILE A 971 26.68 14.66 37.78
C ILE A 971 27.10 13.83 39.01
N SER A 972 27.91 12.79 38.81
CA SER A 972 28.37 11.93 39.91
C SER A 972 29.25 12.67 40.92
N SER A 973 30.08 13.61 40.47
CA SER A 973 30.97 14.39 41.35
C SER A 973 30.23 15.42 42.19
N ILE A 974 29.16 16.02 41.64
CA ILE A 974 28.24 16.88 42.41
C ILE A 974 27.54 16.09 43.52
N SER A 975 27.01 14.91 43.20
CA SER A 975 26.32 14.05 44.18
C SER A 975 27.24 13.59 45.32
N GLN A 976 28.50 13.23 45.01
CA GLN A 976 29.48 12.86 46.04
C GLN A 976 29.85 14.04 46.97
N LYS A 977 29.99 15.26 46.43
CA LYS A 977 30.27 16.47 47.21
C LYS A 977 29.08 16.87 48.11
N ALA A 978 27.84 16.67 47.65
CA ALA A 978 26.64 16.89 48.45
C ALA A 978 26.53 15.89 49.63
N ASN A 979 26.88 14.63 49.41
CA ASN A 979 26.85 13.62 50.49
C ASN A 979 27.95 13.83 51.54
N THR A 980 29.08 14.45 51.19
CA THR A 980 30.16 14.77 52.13
C THR A 980 29.87 16.02 52.97
N SER A 981 29.12 17.00 52.46
CA SER A 981 28.72 18.17 53.24
C SER A 981 27.58 17.87 54.22
N VAL A 982 26.63 17.00 53.85
CA VAL A 982 25.53 16.57 54.74
C VAL A 982 26.02 15.71 55.92
N MET A 983 27.11 14.96 55.74
CA MET A 983 27.71 14.16 56.84
C MET A 983 28.31 15.03 57.96
N VAL A 984 28.59 16.31 57.71
CA VAL A 984 29.17 17.25 58.69
C VAL A 984 28.09 18.02 59.49
N CYS A 985 26.83 18.01 59.02
CA CYS A 985 25.70 18.64 59.73
C CYS A 985 24.60 17.61 60.01
N SER A 986 24.85 16.68 60.93
CA SER A 986 23.81 15.85 61.54
C SER A 986 23.69 16.14 63.04
N SER A 987 22.91 17.17 63.37
CA SER A 987 22.18 17.20 64.65
C SER A 987 20.73 17.57 64.37
N SER A 988 19.87 16.55 64.52
CA SER A 988 18.43 16.58 64.81
C SER A 988 17.57 17.70 64.22
N LEU A 989 16.68 17.36 63.28
CA LEU A 989 15.25 17.71 63.33
C LEU A 989 14.47 16.84 62.31
N PRO A 990 13.25 16.37 62.61
CA PRO A 990 12.45 15.57 61.68
C PRO A 990 11.73 16.44 60.65
N SER A 991 11.67 15.97 59.40
CA SER A 991 10.99 16.59 58.26
C SER A 991 9.48 16.27 58.25
N PRO A 992 8.60 17.20 57.85
CA PRO A 992 7.22 16.90 57.49
C PRO A 992 7.05 16.98 55.97
N GLU A 993 7.15 15.85 55.26
CA GLU A 993 6.72 15.76 53.85
C GLU A 993 5.90 14.49 53.63
N LEU A 994 4.57 14.61 53.72
CA LEU A 994 3.65 13.62 53.13
C LEU A 994 2.26 14.22 52.89
N LEU A 995 2.14 15.28 52.07
CA LEU A 995 0.84 15.75 51.55
C LEU A 995 0.99 16.39 50.16
N LEU A 996 1.18 15.58 49.11
CA LEU A 996 1.10 16.04 47.71
C LEU A 996 0.03 15.31 46.88
N PHE A 997 -1.02 14.81 47.55
CA PHE A 997 -2.29 14.50 46.90
C PHE A 997 -3.45 15.08 47.71
N SER A 998 -3.60 16.41 47.72
CA SER A 998 -4.87 17.06 48.03
C SER A 998 -5.07 18.31 47.17
N THR A 999 -6.31 18.52 46.74
CA THR A 999 -6.73 19.41 45.65
C THR A 999 -6.95 20.87 46.05
N VAL A 1000 -6.21 21.41 47.01
CA VAL A 1000 -6.38 22.82 47.43
C VAL A 1000 -5.03 23.47 47.65
N GLY A 1001 -4.61 24.29 46.69
CA GLY A 1001 -3.35 25.02 46.74
C GLY A 1001 -3.15 25.98 45.56
N LEU A 1002 -4.22 26.59 45.06
CA LEU A 1002 -4.14 27.81 44.25
C LEU A 1002 -4.23 28.99 45.22
N VAL A 1003 -3.27 29.92 45.13
CA VAL A 1003 -3.19 31.23 45.82
C VAL A 1003 -2.38 31.24 47.14
N SER A 1004 -1.07 31.46 47.04
CA SER A 1004 -0.36 32.65 47.59
C SER A 1004 1.16 32.45 47.59
N PRO A 1005 1.98 33.51 47.38
CA PRO A 1005 3.43 33.40 47.45
C PRO A 1005 3.89 33.56 48.91
N ILE A 1006 4.54 32.54 49.47
CA ILE A 1006 5.14 32.65 50.80
C ILE A 1006 6.48 33.39 50.67
N LYS A 1007 6.59 34.47 51.44
CA LYS A 1007 7.76 35.36 51.59
C LYS A 1007 9.03 34.59 51.93
N ALA A 1008 10.10 34.93 51.22
CA ALA A 1008 11.47 34.65 51.59
C ALA A 1008 11.82 35.32 52.94
N LEU A 1009 12.41 34.56 53.85
CA LEU A 1009 13.10 35.08 55.02
C LEU A 1009 14.57 34.65 54.90
N ASP A 1010 15.44 35.66 54.93
CA ASP A 1010 16.90 35.56 54.81
C ASP A 1010 17.54 34.58 55.80
N THR A 1011 18.67 33.99 55.42
CA THR A 1011 19.91 34.05 56.23
C THR A 1011 21.15 33.47 55.51
N THR A 1012 22.16 34.34 55.41
CA THR A 1012 23.63 34.10 55.41
C THR A 1012 24.34 33.55 54.14
N PRO A 1013 25.43 34.22 53.68
CA PRO A 1013 26.24 33.77 52.56
C PRO A 1013 27.29 32.74 53.03
N VAL A 1014 27.24 31.55 52.44
CA VAL A 1014 28.24 30.47 52.58
C VAL A 1014 29.21 30.55 51.37
N PRO A 1015 30.52 30.29 51.53
CA PRO A 1015 31.56 30.93 50.71
C PRO A 1015 31.66 30.43 49.27
N SER A 1016 32.19 31.33 48.45
CA SER A 1016 32.33 31.39 46.99
C SER A 1016 33.16 30.29 46.28
N ASN A 1017 33.34 29.10 46.86
CA ASN A 1017 34.10 28.02 46.22
C ASN A 1017 33.28 27.10 45.31
N ASN A 1018 31.94 27.07 45.43
CA ASN A 1018 31.11 26.19 44.59
C ASN A 1018 30.89 26.72 43.16
N SER A 1019 31.03 28.03 42.92
CA SER A 1019 30.82 28.63 41.59
C SER A 1019 31.97 28.35 40.62
N LEU A 1020 33.20 28.27 41.11
CA LEU A 1020 34.40 27.99 40.30
C LEU A 1020 34.40 26.56 39.74
N ASP A 1021 33.95 25.57 40.53
CA ASP A 1021 33.85 24.18 40.09
C ASP A 1021 32.75 23.97 39.04
N VAL A 1022 31.56 24.57 39.22
CA VAL A 1022 30.46 24.45 38.26
C VAL A 1022 30.82 25.11 36.92
N ASN A 1023 31.50 26.26 36.96
CA ASN A 1023 32.01 26.92 35.76
C ASN A 1023 33.04 26.06 35.01
N PHE A 1024 33.94 25.36 35.73
CA PHE A 1024 34.89 24.44 35.11
C PHE A 1024 34.19 23.31 34.34
N TYR A 1025 33.23 22.62 34.97
CA TYR A 1025 32.53 21.51 34.31
C TYR A 1025 31.69 21.95 33.09
N LEU A 1026 31.03 23.11 33.18
CA LEU A 1026 30.27 23.70 32.07
C LEU A 1026 31.18 24.10 30.89
N ILE A 1027 32.35 24.68 31.16
CA ILE A 1027 33.32 25.07 30.12
C ILE A 1027 33.85 23.84 29.37
N VAL A 1028 34.17 22.75 30.09
CA VAL A 1028 34.63 21.50 29.47
C VAL A 1028 33.52 20.86 28.64
N TYR A 1029 32.29 20.79 29.15
CA TYR A 1029 31.14 20.27 28.41
C TYR A 1029 30.86 21.08 27.14
N GLY A 1030 30.87 22.42 27.24
CA GLY A 1030 30.70 23.31 26.10
C GLY A 1030 31.81 23.14 25.04
N SER A 1031 33.06 22.93 25.48
CA SER A 1031 34.20 22.67 24.58
C SER A 1031 34.06 21.34 23.84
N ILE A 1032 33.64 20.27 24.53
CA ILE A 1032 33.37 18.96 23.91
C ILE A 1032 32.21 19.06 22.91
N ALA A 1033 31.13 19.76 23.27
CA ALA A 1033 29.98 20.00 22.39
C ALA A 1033 30.39 20.80 21.14
N GLY A 1034 31.26 21.81 21.30
CA GLY A 1034 31.85 22.57 20.19
C GLY A 1034 32.71 21.70 19.26
N ALA A 1035 33.54 20.83 19.82
CA ALA A 1035 34.34 19.88 19.04
C ALA A 1035 33.47 18.87 18.28
N ASN A 1036 32.44 18.32 18.93
CA ASN A 1036 31.49 17.42 18.27
C ASN A 1036 30.73 18.11 17.13
N SER A 1037 30.35 19.37 17.32
CA SER A 1037 29.72 20.19 16.28
C SER A 1037 30.65 20.34 15.06
N LEU A 1038 31.92 20.67 15.28
CA LEU A 1038 32.92 20.78 14.22
C LEU A 1038 33.11 19.46 13.45
N PHE A 1039 33.24 18.33 14.14
CA PHE A 1039 33.37 17.03 13.51
C PHE A 1039 32.12 16.60 12.75
N THR A 1040 30.93 17.00 13.23
CA THR A 1040 29.66 16.75 12.54
C THR A 1040 29.60 17.50 11.20
N ILE A 1041 30.01 18.77 11.18
CA ILE A 1041 30.10 19.58 9.94
C ILE A 1041 31.11 18.96 8.99
N LEU A 1042 32.32 18.67 9.47
CA LEU A 1042 33.39 18.09 8.66
C LEU A 1042 32.93 16.79 7.99
N ARG A 1043 32.30 15.89 8.74
CA ARG A 1043 31.73 14.65 8.23
C ARG A 1043 30.67 14.90 7.15
N ALA A 1044 29.73 15.81 7.39
CA ALA A 1044 28.64 16.09 6.46
C ALA A 1044 29.15 16.62 5.11
N PHE A 1045 30.08 17.58 5.12
CA PHE A 1045 30.63 18.17 3.90
C PHE A 1045 31.59 17.23 3.16
N LEU A 1046 32.44 16.49 3.87
CA LEU A 1046 33.31 15.48 3.24
C LEU A 1046 32.48 14.39 2.56
N PHE A 1047 31.39 13.94 3.19
CA PHE A 1047 30.49 12.96 2.61
C PHE A 1047 29.77 13.49 1.36
N ALA A 1048 29.26 14.74 1.41
CA ALA A 1048 28.66 15.40 0.25
C ALA A 1048 29.66 15.49 -0.92
N TYR A 1049 30.89 15.94 -0.66
CA TYR A 1049 31.93 16.03 -1.68
C TYR A 1049 32.30 14.66 -2.28
N GLY A 1050 32.52 13.65 -1.44
CA GLY A 1050 32.89 12.31 -1.88
C GLY A 1050 31.82 11.62 -2.73
N THR A 1051 30.54 11.82 -2.40
CA THR A 1051 29.43 11.26 -3.20
C THR A 1051 29.31 11.92 -4.57
N ILE A 1052 29.51 13.24 -4.68
CA ILE A 1052 29.53 13.94 -5.98
C ILE A 1052 30.70 13.48 -6.84
N HIS A 1053 31.88 13.30 -6.23
CA HIS A 1053 33.07 12.79 -6.91
C HIS A 1053 32.82 11.38 -7.49
N ALA A 1054 32.31 10.46 -6.65
CA ALA A 1054 31.96 9.12 -7.09
C ALA A 1054 30.92 9.11 -8.21
N ALA A 1055 29.85 9.93 -8.10
CA ALA A 1055 28.82 10.05 -9.13
C ALA A 1055 29.35 10.58 -10.47
N THR A 1056 30.42 11.38 -10.45
CA THR A 1056 31.09 11.88 -11.65
C THR A 1056 31.94 10.78 -12.30
N VAL A 1057 32.75 10.08 -11.50
CA VAL A 1057 33.66 9.02 -11.97
C VAL A 1057 32.89 7.79 -12.48
N ILE A 1058 31.82 7.39 -11.78
CA ILE A 1058 31.02 6.23 -12.19
C ILE A 1058 30.28 6.51 -13.50
N HIS A 1059 29.70 7.71 -13.65
CA HIS A 1059 29.01 8.09 -14.89
C HIS A 1059 29.97 8.14 -16.08
N SER A 1060 31.16 8.73 -15.93
CA SER A 1060 32.14 8.80 -17.02
C SER A 1060 32.66 7.42 -17.42
N ARG A 1061 32.93 6.54 -16.45
CA ARG A 1061 33.30 5.14 -16.73
C ARG A 1061 32.18 4.38 -17.43
N LEU A 1062 30.93 4.57 -17.02
CA LEU A 1062 29.78 3.94 -17.64
C LEU A 1062 29.62 4.40 -19.08
N LEU A 1063 29.65 5.72 -19.33
CA LEU A 1063 29.56 6.27 -20.68
C LEU A 1063 30.70 5.74 -21.56
N GLN A 1064 31.95 5.76 -21.08
CA GLN A 1064 33.08 5.20 -21.83
C GLN A 1064 32.92 3.71 -22.16
N ARG A 1065 32.32 2.92 -21.26
CA ARG A 1065 32.06 1.49 -21.53
C ARG A 1065 30.93 1.26 -22.52
N VAL A 1066 29.90 2.10 -22.52
CA VAL A 1066 28.81 2.04 -23.50
C VAL A 1066 29.27 2.51 -24.88
N LEU A 1067 30.22 3.45 -24.92
CA LEU A 1067 30.81 3.95 -26.17
C LEU A 1067 31.81 2.98 -26.80
N LYS A 1068 32.46 2.13 -26.00
CA LYS A 1068 33.33 1.06 -26.49
C LYS A 1068 32.46 -0.08 -27.00
#